data_AF-A0A7X7RL89-F1
#
_entry.id   AF-A0A7X7RL89-F1
#
_cell.length_a   1.000
_cell.length_b   1.000
_cell.length_c   1.000
_cell.angle_alpha   90.00
_cell.angle_beta   90.00
_cell.angle_gamma   90.00
#
_symmetry.space_group_name_H-M   'P 1'
#
loop_
_entity.id
_entity.type
_entity.pdbx_description
1 polymer ?
#
loop_
_entity_poly.entity_id
_entity_poly.type
_entity_poly.pdbx_seq_one_letter_code
_entity_poly.pdbx_strand_id
1 'polypeptide(L)'
;MKNRVRGGIFISALFLCVRANGTASPYGVCAHVTRGQEFPTRATAFEHIRGAGIACVRSDFDWSAVQPDAGTWTFDHLDAALDDAEKAGIQLLPILAYSTRFANPAHEHLDAWKTYVQKVVERYQSRIPVWEVWNEQNITGFWKEPDPAAYLTLLKASYETIKAVNPKLQVAVGGYAGVPTNYIDRLYLAGAKPCFDIMNVHPYSHPGMPEATLEASIAGLRAIMAKHGDAGKKIWFTEIGWPSQKHRLAVPGLLRTALAAARPGKKKGAWRILVLDDPAFSRTAAPSEALLAPELPENSRVQRLSLDALLATLDAYAVDAVILPFDESYPATGFDRLTRYVREGGTLVEFGGAPFYYAQTRAADGTWQSDNTFRLPDFRFGFEAWWTDKPRIPEQMQVHLTGPAQALDAPKQGFTAERFIAPRGLKEGDRFIPLAAGVHNGYTGTAAAVIAYNSDLKGSLILSAFAEKGQRGATEQVQAAVVPRAALIAFQHGIERFFWYEFQAPETDDLDQESHFGLVHRDFSPKPAYLAYKTLAAQRPAGSTVLDRPWKSADGTLYHPQWQRPDGRAAGAIWSYGSARLLALTFSSKAVTLTSQSGAALDTQWHDGTATCVLSVTDTPIYFTGGTLERIDTAFAPADALRAMVPNAFAAAAEQYRGILKRLEGTTDQFPRRWENGKLVTIGPKEWTSGFFPGSLWYLYEYTQAPEWKEAALHYTGMLEQIRHFTGNHDIGFMLYCSFGNGLRLANPDGYKEVLLDGAAALCTRFIPRLGMIRSWDNFNNPVIIDNMMNLELLMWAAKQSGEKRFSDIALSHADQTDRRHFRPDGSAYHIVDYNPLNGKIYGYYAGQGASADAPWARGQSWGLYGFTMMYRETRKPEYLTRAIKLADFLVNHPNLPADKVPYWDY
;
A
#
# COMPACT_ATOMS: atom_id res chain seq x y z
N MET A 1 16.64 -27.29 71.43
CA MET A 1 17.23 -27.45 70.08
C MET A 1 16.17 -27.04 69.05
N LYS A 2 16.55 -26.19 68.08
CA LYS A 2 15.99 -25.91 66.73
C LYS A 2 14.57 -26.46 66.43
N ASN A 3 13.57 -25.74 65.89
CA ASN A 3 13.61 -24.66 64.90
C ASN A 3 12.24 -23.95 64.82
N ARG A 4 12.29 -22.75 64.23
CA ARG A 4 11.28 -21.68 64.22
C ARG A 4 10.01 -21.95 63.41
N VAL A 5 8.95 -21.32 63.92
CA VAL A 5 7.57 -21.20 63.44
C VAL A 5 7.49 -20.40 62.13
N ARG A 6 6.69 -20.89 61.17
CA ARG A 6 6.23 -20.17 59.98
C ARG A 6 5.15 -19.16 60.38
N GLY A 7 5.42 -17.87 60.22
CA GLY A 7 4.40 -16.82 60.23
C GLY A 7 3.94 -16.57 58.80
N GLY A 8 2.68 -16.90 58.50
CA GLY A 8 1.98 -16.45 57.30
C GLY A 8 1.23 -15.17 57.62
N ILE A 9 1.63 -14.05 57.02
CA ILE A 9 0.88 -12.80 57.02
C ILE A 9 0.07 -12.79 55.73
N PHE A 10 -1.25 -12.94 55.86
CA PHE A 10 -2.21 -12.61 54.80
C PHE A 10 -2.29 -11.09 54.69
N ILE A 11 -1.74 -10.51 53.63
CA ILE A 11 -2.03 -9.13 53.24
C ILE A 11 -3.19 -9.18 52.25
N SER A 12 -4.39 -8.89 52.74
CA SER A 12 -5.54 -8.55 51.91
C SER A 12 -5.26 -7.24 51.19
N ALA A 13 -4.88 -7.30 49.91
CA ALA A 13 -4.81 -6.13 49.05
C ALA A 13 -6.23 -5.66 48.73
N LEU A 14 -6.69 -4.66 49.49
CA LEU A 14 -7.86 -3.86 49.15
C LEU A 14 -7.55 -3.17 47.81
N PHE A 15 -8.16 -3.63 46.72
CA PHE A 15 -8.24 -2.87 45.47
C PHE A 15 -9.10 -1.63 45.74
N LEU A 16 -8.49 -0.55 46.24
CA LEU A 16 -9.05 0.78 46.07
C LEU A 16 -9.02 1.08 44.59
N CYS A 17 -10.18 0.92 43.95
CA CYS A 17 -10.45 1.46 42.63
C CYS A 17 -10.40 3.00 42.75
N VAL A 18 -9.20 3.56 42.62
CA VAL A 18 -9.03 4.99 42.40
C VAL A 18 -9.69 5.26 41.05
N ARG A 19 -10.91 5.82 41.07
CA ARG A 19 -11.43 6.57 39.93
C ARG A 19 -10.42 7.68 39.67
N ALA A 20 -9.49 7.45 38.75
CA ALA A 20 -8.75 8.54 38.15
C ALA A 20 -9.80 9.53 37.64
N ASN A 21 -9.71 10.78 38.07
CA ASN A 21 -10.39 11.90 37.41
C ASN A 21 -9.79 12.04 35.99
N GLY A 22 -10.08 11.07 35.13
CA GLY A 22 -9.50 10.93 33.81
C GLY A 22 -10.18 11.91 32.86
N THR A 23 -9.39 12.77 32.25
CA THR A 23 -9.79 13.53 31.07
C THR A 23 -10.39 12.59 30.03
N ALA A 24 -11.55 12.95 29.45
CA ALA A 24 -12.21 12.15 28.43
C ALA A 24 -11.27 11.88 27.25
N SER A 25 -11.24 10.64 26.75
CA SER A 25 -10.36 10.27 25.64
C SER A 25 -10.82 10.94 24.34
N PRO A 26 -9.89 11.50 23.54
CA PRO A 26 -10.20 11.97 22.20
C PRO A 26 -10.23 10.83 21.16
N TYR A 27 -9.81 9.62 21.56
CA TYR A 27 -9.65 8.47 20.68
C TYR A 27 -10.85 7.53 20.78
N GLY A 28 -11.51 7.32 19.64
CA GLY A 28 -12.60 6.37 19.48
C GLY A 28 -12.47 5.51 18.22
N VAL A 29 -13.31 4.49 18.16
CA VAL A 29 -13.55 3.62 16.99
C VAL A 29 -15.03 3.35 16.84
N CYS A 30 -15.47 3.10 15.61
CA CYS A 30 -16.77 2.51 15.33
C CYS A 30 -16.63 0.99 15.45
N ALA A 31 -17.63 0.33 16.03
CA ALA A 31 -17.71 -1.12 16.09
C ALA A 31 -19.17 -1.53 16.23
N HIS A 32 -19.55 -2.69 15.69
CA HIS A 32 -20.92 -3.19 15.74
C HIS A 32 -21.17 -4.09 16.97
N VAL A 33 -20.53 -3.78 18.09
CA VAL A 33 -20.51 -4.60 19.33
C VAL A 33 -21.88 -4.80 20.01
N THR A 34 -22.90 -4.07 19.58
CA THR A 34 -24.29 -4.20 20.04
C THR A 34 -25.16 -5.07 19.13
N ARG A 35 -24.68 -5.50 17.94
CA ARG A 35 -25.49 -6.23 16.97
C ARG A 35 -24.67 -7.21 16.12
N GLY A 36 -25.37 -7.95 15.27
CA GLY A 36 -24.76 -8.73 14.18
C GLY A 36 -23.70 -9.74 14.64
N GLN A 37 -22.64 -9.88 13.83
CA GLN A 37 -21.58 -10.87 14.02
C GLN A 37 -20.55 -10.46 15.10
N GLU A 38 -20.50 -9.19 15.48
CA GLU A 38 -19.56 -8.69 16.50
C GLU A 38 -20.11 -8.80 17.93
N PHE A 39 -21.43 -8.83 18.10
CA PHE A 39 -22.04 -8.95 19.44
C PHE A 39 -21.49 -10.14 20.26
N PRO A 40 -21.31 -11.36 19.70
CA PRO A 40 -20.74 -12.49 20.44
C PRO A 40 -19.27 -12.29 20.84
N THR A 41 -18.49 -11.51 20.09
CA THR A 41 -17.05 -11.29 20.28
C THR A 41 -16.71 -9.94 20.93
N ARG A 42 -17.72 -9.17 21.34
CA ARG A 42 -17.58 -7.79 21.87
C ARG A 42 -16.59 -7.66 23.03
N ALA A 43 -16.53 -8.63 23.94
CA ALA A 43 -15.62 -8.58 25.08
C ALA A 43 -14.15 -8.62 24.62
N THR A 44 -13.83 -9.54 23.68
CA THR A 44 -12.52 -9.59 23.01
C THR A 44 -12.25 -8.29 22.27
N ALA A 45 -13.23 -7.76 21.52
CA ALA A 45 -13.06 -6.49 20.84
C ALA A 45 -12.69 -5.36 21.82
N PHE A 46 -13.40 -5.22 22.94
CA PHE A 46 -13.09 -4.22 23.96
C PHE A 46 -11.69 -4.37 24.56
N GLU A 47 -11.23 -5.59 24.84
CA GLU A 47 -9.85 -5.83 25.32
C GLU A 47 -8.80 -5.29 24.33
N HIS A 48 -8.95 -5.60 23.04
CA HIS A 48 -8.02 -5.11 22.02
C HIS A 48 -8.13 -3.60 21.79
N ILE A 49 -9.34 -3.02 21.83
CA ILE A 49 -9.56 -1.57 21.74
C ILE A 49 -8.84 -0.84 22.88
N ARG A 50 -9.01 -1.31 24.13
CA ARG A 50 -8.29 -0.75 25.28
C ARG A 50 -6.78 -0.96 25.18
N GLY A 51 -6.34 -2.11 24.68
CA GLY A 51 -4.93 -2.41 24.41
C GLY A 51 -4.25 -1.47 23.41
N ALA A 52 -5.04 -0.78 22.56
CA ALA A 52 -4.58 0.27 21.65
C ALA A 52 -4.64 1.68 22.27
N GLY A 53 -5.03 1.83 23.54
CA GLY A 53 -5.19 3.13 24.19
C GLY A 53 -6.47 3.88 23.79
N ILE A 54 -7.41 3.21 23.12
CA ILE A 54 -8.70 3.76 22.71
C ILE A 54 -9.69 3.57 23.87
N ALA A 55 -10.58 4.55 24.10
CA ALA A 55 -11.49 4.53 25.24
C ALA A 55 -12.95 4.83 24.89
N CYS A 56 -13.25 5.10 23.62
CA CYS A 56 -14.59 5.40 23.15
C CYS A 56 -14.97 4.43 22.02
N VAL A 57 -16.17 3.88 22.08
CA VAL A 57 -16.73 3.03 21.01
C VAL A 57 -18.07 3.61 20.58
N ARG A 58 -18.22 3.88 19.29
CA ARG A 58 -19.50 4.25 18.69
C ARG A 58 -20.19 3.00 18.17
N SER A 59 -21.44 2.76 18.58
CA SER A 59 -22.18 1.52 18.26
C SER A 59 -23.68 1.76 18.10
N ASP A 60 -24.34 0.89 17.35
CA ASP A 60 -25.74 1.04 16.94
C ASP A 60 -26.72 0.67 18.07
N PHE A 61 -27.68 1.55 18.38
CA PHE A 61 -28.80 1.24 19.28
C PHE A 61 -30.08 1.11 18.44
N ASP A 62 -30.13 0.11 17.57
CA ASP A 62 -31.21 -0.06 16.59
C ASP A 62 -32.61 -0.14 17.25
N TRP A 63 -33.54 0.77 16.92
CA TRP A 63 -34.90 0.81 17.46
C TRP A 63 -35.63 -0.50 17.16
N SER A 64 -35.47 -1.05 15.96
CA SER A 64 -36.04 -2.35 15.58
C SER A 64 -35.48 -3.51 16.40
N ALA A 65 -34.27 -3.42 16.95
CA ALA A 65 -33.69 -4.42 17.83
C ALA A 65 -34.13 -4.26 19.29
N VAL A 66 -34.42 -3.03 19.72
CA VAL A 66 -34.93 -2.71 21.07
C VAL A 66 -36.45 -2.90 21.17
N GLN A 67 -37.17 -2.62 20.10
CA GLN A 67 -38.63 -2.68 20.00
C GLN A 67 -39.02 -3.33 18.65
N PRO A 68 -38.93 -4.67 18.53
CA PRO A 68 -39.20 -5.38 17.28
C PRO A 68 -40.67 -5.28 16.83
N ASP A 69 -41.59 -5.11 17.78
CA ASP A 69 -42.99 -4.82 17.55
C ASP A 69 -43.52 -3.85 18.63
N ALA A 70 -44.68 -3.25 18.41
CA ALA A 70 -45.17 -2.15 19.25
C ALA A 70 -45.33 -2.51 20.74
N GLY A 71 -45.55 -3.79 21.07
CA GLY A 71 -45.78 -4.26 22.44
C GLY A 71 -44.53 -4.82 23.14
N THR A 72 -43.50 -5.19 22.38
CA THR A 72 -42.34 -5.92 22.90
C THR A 72 -41.12 -5.03 23.08
N TRP A 73 -40.41 -5.17 24.20
CA TRP A 73 -39.17 -4.45 24.50
C TRP A 73 -38.06 -5.41 24.88
N THR A 74 -36.88 -5.26 24.27
CA THR A 74 -35.73 -6.15 24.44
C THR A 74 -34.44 -5.35 24.66
N PHE A 75 -33.90 -5.38 25.88
CA PHE A 75 -32.70 -4.62 26.27
C PHE A 75 -31.46 -5.47 26.55
N ASP A 76 -31.60 -6.79 26.66
CA ASP A 76 -30.53 -7.68 27.14
C ASP A 76 -29.22 -7.55 26.36
N HIS A 77 -29.30 -7.35 25.04
CA HIS A 77 -28.11 -7.16 24.21
C HIS A 77 -27.40 -5.82 24.49
N LEU A 78 -28.15 -4.73 24.65
CA LEU A 78 -27.58 -3.42 24.99
C LEU A 78 -27.02 -3.40 26.41
N ASP A 79 -27.71 -4.06 27.36
CA ASP A 79 -27.25 -4.18 28.73
C ASP A 79 -25.92 -4.94 28.81
N ALA A 80 -25.84 -6.10 28.14
CA ALA A 80 -24.63 -6.90 28.10
C ALA A 80 -23.47 -6.16 27.43
N ALA A 81 -23.72 -5.42 26.34
CA ALA A 81 -22.69 -4.62 25.68
C ALA A 81 -22.18 -3.47 26.56
N LEU A 82 -23.07 -2.76 27.24
CA LEU A 82 -22.70 -1.66 28.14
C LEU A 82 -21.94 -2.17 29.38
N ASP A 83 -22.38 -3.28 29.97
CA ASP A 83 -21.70 -3.88 31.13
C ASP A 83 -20.27 -4.34 30.77
N ASP A 84 -20.08 -4.95 29.61
CA ASP A 84 -18.76 -5.37 29.15
C ASP A 84 -17.87 -4.18 28.75
N ALA A 85 -18.45 -3.14 28.16
CA ALA A 85 -17.75 -1.88 27.88
C ALA A 85 -17.25 -1.22 29.18
N GLU A 86 -18.10 -1.13 30.21
CA GLU A 86 -17.73 -0.56 31.51
C GLU A 86 -16.63 -1.37 32.21
N LYS A 87 -16.69 -2.71 32.16
CA LYS A 87 -15.62 -3.58 32.70
C LYS A 87 -14.27 -3.33 32.00
N ALA A 88 -14.30 -3.09 30.69
CA ALA A 88 -13.10 -2.75 29.92
C ALA A 88 -12.66 -1.28 30.12
N GLY A 89 -13.49 -0.42 30.72
CA GLY A 89 -13.25 1.03 30.79
C GLY A 89 -13.41 1.73 29.44
N ILE A 90 -14.33 1.24 28.62
CA ILE A 90 -14.80 1.86 27.37
C ILE A 90 -16.06 2.68 27.66
N GLN A 91 -16.12 3.89 27.10
CA GLN A 91 -17.34 4.69 27.02
C GLN A 91 -18.04 4.43 25.68
N LEU A 92 -19.32 4.04 25.72
CA LEU A 92 -20.14 3.92 24.52
C LEU A 92 -20.70 5.28 24.09
N LEU A 93 -20.69 5.54 22.78
CA LEU A 93 -21.47 6.56 22.09
C LEU A 93 -22.56 5.84 21.28
N PRO A 94 -23.80 5.77 21.78
CA PRO A 94 -24.88 5.11 21.08
C PRO A 94 -25.48 5.98 19.97
N ILE A 95 -25.86 5.32 18.89
CA ILE A 95 -26.64 5.90 17.80
C ILE A 95 -28.11 5.51 17.97
N LEU A 96 -28.96 6.49 18.28
CA LEU A 96 -30.42 6.30 18.29
C LEU A 96 -30.91 6.32 16.83
N ALA A 97 -31.11 5.15 16.25
CA ALA A 97 -31.54 4.87 14.87
C ALA A 97 -32.08 3.43 14.85
N TYR A 98 -32.51 2.80 13.74
CA TYR A 98 -33.23 3.35 12.61
C TYR A 98 -34.74 3.23 12.85
N SER A 99 -35.58 3.32 11.81
CA SER A 99 -37.03 3.10 11.96
C SER A 99 -37.35 1.63 12.26
N THR A 100 -38.49 1.38 12.90
CA THR A 100 -39.05 0.03 13.09
C THR A 100 -40.22 -0.20 12.13
N ARG A 101 -40.58 -1.46 11.87
CA ARG A 101 -41.58 -1.83 10.85
C ARG A 101 -42.95 -1.16 11.08
N PHE A 102 -43.37 -0.98 12.33
CA PHE A 102 -44.68 -0.40 12.68
C PHE A 102 -44.66 1.13 12.81
N ALA A 103 -43.50 1.76 12.72
CA ALA A 103 -43.32 3.21 12.82
C ALA A 103 -42.20 3.65 11.86
N ASN A 104 -42.53 3.69 10.57
CA ASN A 104 -41.62 4.01 9.48
C ASN A 104 -42.29 4.98 8.49
N PRO A 105 -41.74 6.19 8.28
CA PRO A 105 -40.46 6.69 8.83
C PRO A 105 -40.60 7.29 10.24
N ALA A 106 -39.56 7.13 11.07
CA ALA A 106 -39.59 7.56 12.48
C ALA A 106 -40.00 9.04 12.70
N HIS A 107 -39.63 9.95 11.79
CA HIS A 107 -39.95 11.38 11.88
C HIS A 107 -41.43 11.71 11.66
N GLU A 108 -42.22 10.79 11.10
CA GLU A 108 -43.68 10.90 10.99
C GLU A 108 -44.41 10.22 12.18
N HIS A 109 -43.69 9.47 13.01
CA HIS A 109 -44.23 8.69 14.14
C HIS A 109 -43.64 9.12 15.48
N LEU A 110 -43.65 10.43 15.76
CA LEU A 110 -42.92 11.03 16.87
C LEU A 110 -43.32 10.52 18.26
N ASP A 111 -44.59 10.15 18.49
CA ASP A 111 -44.99 9.63 19.81
C ASP A 111 -44.36 8.27 20.12
N ALA A 112 -44.30 7.39 19.11
CA ALA A 112 -43.61 6.11 19.21
C ALA A 112 -42.10 6.32 19.35
N TRP A 113 -41.52 7.23 18.55
CA TRP A 113 -40.10 7.58 18.64
C TRP A 113 -39.71 8.13 20.02
N LYS A 114 -40.45 9.11 20.55
CA LYS A 114 -40.23 9.67 21.90
C LYS A 114 -40.33 8.59 22.97
N THR A 115 -41.26 7.64 22.84
CA THR A 115 -41.37 6.51 23.78
C THR A 115 -40.12 5.65 23.78
N TYR A 116 -39.56 5.35 22.60
CA TYR A 116 -38.30 4.62 22.46
C TYR A 116 -37.13 5.41 23.07
N VAL A 117 -36.96 6.68 22.69
CA VAL A 117 -35.89 7.54 23.24
C VAL A 117 -36.00 7.63 24.76
N GLN A 118 -37.20 7.87 25.29
CA GLN A 118 -37.44 7.95 26.73
C GLN A 118 -37.03 6.66 27.42
N LYS A 119 -37.53 5.49 26.98
CA LYS A 119 -37.24 4.20 27.63
C LYS A 119 -35.77 3.84 27.61
N VAL A 120 -35.09 4.06 26.48
CA VAL A 120 -33.65 3.80 26.35
C VAL A 120 -32.85 4.71 27.28
N VAL A 121 -33.17 6.01 27.28
CA VAL A 121 -32.40 7.01 28.04
C VAL A 121 -32.68 6.93 29.54
N GLU A 122 -33.92 6.62 29.95
CA GLU A 122 -34.28 6.33 31.35
C GLU A 122 -33.58 5.09 31.89
N ARG A 123 -33.34 4.09 31.04
CA ARG A 123 -32.66 2.85 31.44
C ARG A 123 -31.17 3.07 31.71
N TYR A 124 -30.49 3.86 30.88
CA TYR A 124 -29.03 4.00 30.94
C TYR A 124 -28.55 5.27 31.65
N GLN A 125 -29.33 6.35 31.63
CA GLN A 125 -29.08 7.59 32.38
C GLN A 125 -27.62 8.04 32.25
N SER A 126 -26.97 8.40 33.38
CA SER A 126 -25.59 8.87 33.43
C SER A 126 -24.53 7.85 33.04
N ARG A 127 -24.88 6.56 32.83
CA ARG A 127 -23.93 5.58 32.26
C ARG A 127 -23.56 5.95 30.83
N ILE A 128 -24.48 6.60 30.11
CA ILE A 128 -24.26 7.13 28.76
C ILE A 128 -24.49 8.66 28.80
N PRO A 129 -23.41 9.46 28.85
CA PRO A 129 -23.55 10.91 28.99
C PRO A 129 -23.91 11.63 27.68
N VAL A 130 -23.75 10.99 26.52
CA VAL A 130 -23.98 11.61 25.20
C VAL A 130 -24.75 10.65 24.31
N TRP A 131 -25.76 11.17 23.62
CA TRP A 131 -26.63 10.41 22.71
C TRP A 131 -26.58 11.02 21.31
N GLU A 132 -26.26 10.22 20.30
CA GLU A 132 -26.30 10.63 18.90
C GLU A 132 -27.66 10.31 18.29
N VAL A 133 -28.27 11.28 17.60
CA VAL A 133 -29.63 11.14 17.05
C VAL A 133 -29.56 10.95 15.53
N TRP A 134 -29.81 9.72 15.10
CA TRP A 134 -29.73 9.23 13.71
C TRP A 134 -28.31 9.07 13.16
N ASN A 135 -28.21 8.53 11.94
CA ASN A 135 -26.97 8.36 11.18
C ASN A 135 -27.19 8.84 9.73
N GLU A 136 -26.31 9.70 9.22
CA GLU A 136 -26.23 10.11 7.81
C GLU A 136 -27.56 10.51 7.15
N GLN A 137 -28.38 11.27 7.89
CA GLN A 137 -29.68 11.80 7.45
C GLN A 137 -29.64 12.60 6.13
N ASN A 138 -28.45 13.01 5.68
CA ASN A 138 -28.27 13.83 4.48
C ASN A 138 -28.12 13.02 3.18
N ILE A 139 -28.20 11.68 3.21
CA ILE A 139 -28.11 10.82 2.02
C ILE A 139 -29.27 9.82 1.92
N THR A 140 -29.60 9.42 0.69
CA THR A 140 -30.76 8.58 0.35
C THR A 140 -30.71 7.18 0.95
N GLY A 141 -29.54 6.68 1.33
CA GLY A 141 -29.35 5.36 1.93
C GLY A 141 -29.89 5.25 3.36
N PHE A 142 -29.81 6.33 4.13
CA PHE A 142 -30.26 6.38 5.53
C PHE A 142 -31.48 7.27 5.74
N TRP A 143 -31.88 8.02 4.71
CA TRP A 143 -33.07 8.84 4.70
C TRP A 143 -33.62 8.96 3.28
N LYS A 144 -34.80 8.37 3.01
CA LYS A 144 -35.35 8.22 1.65
C LYS A 144 -35.27 9.50 0.79
N GLU A 145 -35.66 10.63 1.36
CA GLU A 145 -35.59 11.96 0.74
C GLU A 145 -34.97 12.97 1.72
N PRO A 146 -33.64 13.22 1.66
CA PRO A 146 -32.94 14.03 2.66
C PRO A 146 -33.52 15.45 2.80
N ASP A 147 -34.11 15.72 3.96
CA ASP A 147 -34.72 17.01 4.30
C ASP A 147 -34.27 17.50 5.68
N PRO A 148 -33.54 18.63 5.75
CA PRO A 148 -33.16 19.24 7.03
C PRO A 148 -34.34 19.52 7.97
N ALA A 149 -35.52 19.90 7.45
CA ALA A 149 -36.66 20.23 8.30
C ALA A 149 -37.32 18.98 8.92
N ALA A 150 -37.50 17.92 8.13
CA ALA A 150 -37.95 16.63 8.65
C ALA A 150 -36.96 16.03 9.66
N TYR A 151 -35.65 16.15 9.42
CA TYR A 151 -34.63 15.75 10.40
C TYR A 151 -34.70 16.57 11.69
N LEU A 152 -34.87 17.90 11.60
CA LEU A 152 -35.04 18.77 12.77
C LEU A 152 -36.23 18.33 13.64
N THR A 153 -37.31 17.86 13.01
CA THR A 153 -38.50 17.40 13.73
C THR A 153 -38.17 16.21 14.64
N LEU A 154 -37.41 15.24 14.13
CA LEU A 154 -36.92 14.09 14.90
C LEU A 154 -35.88 14.51 15.97
N LEU A 155 -34.91 15.36 15.59
CA LEU A 155 -33.85 15.83 16.48
C LEU A 155 -34.42 16.61 17.67
N LYS A 156 -35.35 17.54 17.42
CA LYS A 156 -35.99 18.34 18.46
C LYS A 156 -36.79 17.47 19.43
N ALA A 157 -37.58 16.53 18.93
CA ALA A 157 -38.34 15.59 19.78
C ALA A 157 -37.41 14.74 20.66
N SER A 158 -36.28 14.30 20.10
CA SER A 158 -35.25 13.56 20.84
C SER A 158 -34.59 14.42 21.91
N TYR A 159 -34.19 15.64 21.56
CA TYR A 159 -33.56 16.59 22.48
C TYR A 159 -34.46 16.91 23.67
N GLU A 160 -35.70 17.29 23.44
CA GLU A 160 -36.66 17.60 24.50
C GLU A 160 -36.90 16.39 25.41
N THR A 161 -37.04 15.19 24.83
CA THR A 161 -37.22 13.94 25.59
C THR A 161 -35.99 13.63 26.46
N ILE A 162 -34.78 13.70 25.90
CA ILE A 162 -33.52 13.43 26.62
C ILE A 162 -33.34 14.43 27.76
N LYS A 163 -33.57 15.73 27.52
CA LYS A 163 -33.42 16.76 28.55
C LYS A 163 -34.48 16.66 29.64
N ALA A 164 -35.70 16.20 29.31
CA ALA A 164 -36.75 15.92 30.28
C ALA A 164 -36.39 14.76 31.21
N VAL A 165 -35.76 13.70 30.67
CA VAL A 165 -35.25 12.58 31.47
C VAL A 165 -34.09 13.03 32.36
N ASN A 166 -33.11 13.73 31.78
CA ASN A 166 -31.96 14.25 32.52
C ASN A 166 -31.29 15.43 31.78
N PRO A 167 -31.37 16.67 32.32
CA PRO A 167 -30.87 17.86 31.64
C PRO A 167 -29.34 17.90 31.49
N LYS A 168 -28.60 17.04 32.21
CA LYS A 168 -27.13 16.96 32.11
C LYS A 168 -26.63 16.12 30.93
N LEU A 169 -27.48 15.28 30.35
CA LEU A 169 -27.11 14.46 29.20
C LEU A 169 -26.94 15.34 27.97
N GLN A 170 -25.93 15.07 27.15
CA GLN A 170 -25.68 15.80 25.93
C GLN A 170 -26.31 15.10 24.72
N VAL A 171 -26.69 15.90 23.73
CA VAL A 171 -27.28 15.41 22.48
C VAL A 171 -26.37 15.81 21.33
N ALA A 172 -25.93 14.84 20.55
CA ALA A 172 -25.21 15.08 19.31
C ALA A 172 -26.16 14.96 18.13
N VAL A 173 -26.00 15.83 17.12
CA VAL A 173 -26.63 15.59 15.82
C VAL A 173 -26.12 14.27 15.25
N GLY A 174 -26.92 13.60 14.43
CA GLY A 174 -26.50 12.43 13.69
C GLY A 174 -25.33 12.80 12.78
N GLY A 175 -24.33 11.93 12.71
CA GLY A 175 -23.16 12.16 11.87
C GLY A 175 -23.55 12.34 10.42
N TYR A 176 -23.22 13.50 9.84
CA TYR A 176 -23.46 13.76 8.41
C TYR A 176 -22.48 12.97 7.55
N ALA A 177 -22.95 12.36 6.46
CA ALA A 177 -22.06 11.87 5.41
C ALA A 177 -21.30 13.07 4.80
N GLY A 178 -19.97 13.10 4.95
CA GLY A 178 -19.13 14.23 4.55
C GLY A 178 -19.31 15.47 5.44
N VAL A 179 -19.07 16.65 4.85
CA VAL A 179 -19.32 17.96 5.49
C VAL A 179 -20.27 18.78 4.62
N PRO A 180 -21.58 18.47 4.63
CA PRO A 180 -22.55 19.08 3.71
C PRO A 180 -22.95 20.48 4.20
N THR A 181 -22.10 21.47 3.98
CA THR A 181 -22.29 22.86 4.48
C THR A 181 -23.65 23.45 4.15
N ASN A 182 -24.20 23.21 2.95
CA ASN A 182 -25.54 23.66 2.57
C ASN A 182 -26.67 22.94 3.35
N TYR A 183 -26.54 21.65 3.61
CA TYR A 183 -27.52 20.92 4.44
C TYR A 183 -27.51 21.45 5.88
N ILE A 184 -26.31 21.63 6.43
CA ILE A 184 -26.11 22.15 7.79
C ILE A 184 -26.63 23.59 7.92
N ASP A 185 -26.37 24.46 6.92
CA ASP A 185 -26.87 25.83 6.89
C ASP A 185 -28.41 25.86 6.90
N ARG A 186 -29.05 25.04 6.07
CA ARG A 186 -30.52 24.92 6.03
C ARG A 186 -31.10 24.37 7.34
N LEU A 187 -30.41 23.44 7.98
CA LEU A 187 -30.83 22.92 9.29
C LEU A 187 -30.79 24.03 10.37
N TYR A 188 -29.75 24.86 10.38
CA TYR A 188 -29.70 26.02 11.28
C TYR A 188 -30.81 27.03 10.98
N LEU A 189 -31.03 27.36 9.70
CA LEU A 189 -32.10 28.26 9.28
C LEU A 189 -33.51 27.76 9.66
N ALA A 190 -33.70 26.43 9.70
CA ALA A 190 -34.93 25.80 10.19
C ALA A 190 -35.10 25.90 11.72
N GLY A 191 -34.07 26.32 12.46
CA GLY A 191 -34.13 26.55 13.91
C GLY A 191 -33.48 25.47 14.77
N ALA A 192 -32.51 24.71 14.26
CA ALA A 192 -31.89 23.61 15.00
C ALA A 192 -30.91 24.01 16.11
N LYS A 193 -30.49 25.28 16.18
CA LYS A 193 -29.48 25.78 17.13
C LYS A 193 -29.66 25.30 18.59
N PRO A 194 -30.85 25.33 19.21
CA PRO A 194 -31.02 24.88 20.59
C PRO A 194 -31.22 23.37 20.74
N CYS A 195 -31.26 22.59 19.65
CA CYS A 195 -31.66 21.18 19.64
C CYS A 195 -30.49 20.20 19.64
N PHE A 196 -29.25 20.66 19.86
CA PHE A 196 -28.07 19.81 20.00
C PHE A 196 -26.93 20.54 20.72
N ASP A 197 -26.06 19.75 21.36
CA ASP A 197 -24.87 20.18 22.09
C ASP A 197 -23.57 19.95 21.28
N ILE A 198 -23.54 18.94 20.40
CA ILE A 198 -22.35 18.50 19.66
C ILE A 198 -22.68 18.34 18.17
N MET A 199 -21.77 18.81 17.31
CA MET A 199 -21.85 18.69 15.85
C MET A 199 -21.04 17.47 15.38
N ASN A 200 -21.69 16.47 14.80
CA ASN A 200 -21.04 15.26 14.27
C ASN A 200 -20.98 15.29 12.74
N VAL A 201 -19.85 14.86 12.18
CA VAL A 201 -19.65 14.72 10.72
C VAL A 201 -18.79 13.49 10.42
N HIS A 202 -18.92 12.94 9.21
CA HIS A 202 -18.15 11.81 8.69
C HIS A 202 -17.29 12.24 7.49
N PRO A 203 -16.15 12.93 7.71
CA PRO A 203 -15.37 13.56 6.64
C PRO A 203 -14.45 12.56 5.91
N TYR A 204 -15.02 11.49 5.36
CA TYR A 204 -14.30 10.53 4.53
C TYR A 204 -13.60 11.25 3.37
N SER A 205 -12.28 11.03 3.25
CA SER A 205 -11.44 11.62 2.19
C SER A 205 -10.92 10.56 1.21
N HIS A 206 -11.27 9.29 1.43
CA HIS A 206 -10.93 8.16 0.57
C HIS A 206 -11.55 8.29 -0.84
N PRO A 207 -10.84 7.94 -1.93
CA PRO A 207 -9.48 7.36 -1.98
C PRO A 207 -8.33 8.38 -1.90
N GLY A 208 -8.63 9.66 -1.72
CA GLY A 208 -7.63 10.70 -1.48
C GLY A 208 -6.95 10.60 -0.12
N MET A 209 -5.99 11.49 0.12
CA MET A 209 -5.24 11.59 1.38
C MET A 209 -5.86 12.65 2.30
N PRO A 210 -5.75 12.53 3.64
CA PRO A 210 -6.39 13.48 4.56
C PRO A 210 -5.94 14.94 4.35
N GLU A 211 -4.69 15.19 3.98
CA GLU A 211 -4.14 16.52 3.71
C GLU A 211 -4.84 17.24 2.55
N ALA A 212 -5.40 16.50 1.60
CA ALA A 212 -5.98 17.08 0.40
C ALA A 212 -7.32 17.81 0.66
N THR A 213 -8.09 17.34 1.64
CA THR A 213 -9.50 17.75 1.79
C THR A 213 -9.92 18.05 3.22
N LEU A 214 -9.29 17.45 4.23
CA LEU A 214 -9.78 17.48 5.60
C LEU A 214 -9.72 18.88 6.21
N GLU A 215 -8.62 19.62 6.00
CA GLU A 215 -8.47 20.99 6.50
C GLU A 215 -9.54 21.93 5.94
N ALA A 216 -9.75 21.89 4.62
CA ALA A 216 -10.77 22.69 3.94
C ALA A 216 -12.18 22.34 4.43
N SER A 217 -12.44 21.05 4.65
CA SER A 217 -13.73 20.57 5.16
C SER A 217 -13.99 21.07 6.58
N ILE A 218 -12.99 21.03 7.47
CA ILE A 218 -13.10 21.56 8.84
C ILE A 218 -13.31 23.07 8.81
N ALA A 219 -12.57 23.80 7.98
CA ALA A 219 -12.72 25.24 7.84
C ALA A 219 -14.14 25.62 7.37
N GLY A 220 -14.68 24.91 6.38
CA GLY A 220 -16.05 25.08 5.90
C GLY A 220 -17.10 24.83 6.99
N LEU A 221 -16.95 23.75 7.76
CA LEU A 221 -17.84 23.45 8.89
C LEU A 221 -17.80 24.55 9.94
N ARG A 222 -16.59 24.96 10.36
CA ARG A 222 -16.42 26.02 11.37
C ARG A 222 -16.99 27.35 10.90
N ALA A 223 -16.84 27.70 9.62
CA ALA A 223 -17.41 28.90 9.05
C ALA A 223 -18.94 28.90 9.11
N ILE A 224 -19.59 27.77 8.79
CA ILE A 224 -21.06 27.64 8.92
C ILE A 224 -21.50 27.70 10.39
N MET A 225 -20.81 27.02 11.30
CA MET A 225 -21.15 27.09 12.72
C MET A 225 -20.97 28.52 13.28
N ALA A 226 -19.91 29.22 12.87
CA ALA A 226 -19.67 30.60 13.27
C ALA A 226 -20.74 31.57 12.70
N LYS A 227 -21.15 31.39 11.44
CA LYS A 227 -22.25 32.13 10.80
C LYS A 227 -23.53 32.08 11.64
N HIS A 228 -23.81 30.94 12.29
CA HIS A 228 -24.99 30.75 13.15
C HIS A 228 -24.73 30.99 14.64
N GLY A 229 -23.55 31.52 14.99
CA GLY A 229 -23.17 31.85 16.36
C GLY A 229 -22.98 30.64 17.28
N ASP A 230 -22.53 29.51 16.73
CA ASP A 230 -22.22 28.24 17.42
C ASP A 230 -20.73 27.87 17.31
N ALA A 231 -19.85 28.84 17.06
CA ALA A 231 -18.40 28.62 16.91
C ALA A 231 -17.74 27.89 18.10
N GLY A 232 -18.32 28.01 19.31
CA GLY A 232 -17.84 27.38 20.53
C GLY A 232 -18.37 25.97 20.79
N LYS A 233 -19.33 25.48 19.99
CA LYS A 233 -19.83 24.10 20.13
C LYS A 233 -18.76 23.08 19.71
N LYS A 234 -18.83 21.92 20.35
CA LYS A 234 -17.95 20.78 20.10
C LYS A 234 -18.22 20.19 18.72
N ILE A 235 -17.16 19.73 18.06
CA ILE A 235 -17.23 18.98 16.80
C ILE A 235 -16.57 17.63 17.02
N TRP A 236 -17.27 16.55 16.69
CA TRP A 236 -16.74 15.19 16.70
C TRP A 236 -16.74 14.62 15.28
N PHE A 237 -15.70 13.86 14.97
CA PHE A 237 -15.67 13.00 13.79
C PHE A 237 -16.13 11.63 14.24
N THR A 238 -17.41 11.34 14.06
CA THR A 238 -18.03 10.09 14.52
C THR A 238 -17.79 8.91 13.60
N GLU A 239 -17.33 9.16 12.38
CA GLU A 239 -16.75 8.17 11.48
C GLU A 239 -15.71 8.82 10.58
N ILE A 240 -14.63 8.10 10.31
CA ILE A 240 -13.64 8.39 9.27
C ILE A 240 -12.78 7.15 9.09
N GLY A 241 -12.47 6.77 7.85
CA GLY A 241 -11.71 5.56 7.60
C GLY A 241 -11.17 5.45 6.18
N TRP A 242 -10.23 4.52 6.01
CA TRP A 242 -9.74 4.05 4.71
C TRP A 242 -9.81 2.53 4.70
N PRO A 243 -10.52 1.90 3.76
CA PRO A 243 -10.60 0.45 3.66
C PRO A 243 -9.29 -0.11 3.12
N SER A 244 -8.78 -1.19 3.70
CA SER A 244 -7.55 -1.87 3.26
C SER A 244 -7.83 -2.98 2.23
N GLN A 245 -8.91 -2.84 1.47
CA GLN A 245 -9.42 -3.85 0.56
C GLN A 245 -8.38 -4.22 -0.50
N LYS A 246 -8.25 -5.52 -0.80
CA LYS A 246 -7.34 -5.99 -1.86
C LYS A 246 -7.75 -5.44 -3.23
N HIS A 247 -6.75 -4.96 -3.97
CA HIS A 247 -6.92 -4.57 -5.35
C HIS A 247 -7.05 -5.83 -6.22
N ARG A 248 -8.26 -6.14 -6.70
CA ARG A 248 -8.52 -7.22 -7.67
C ARG A 248 -9.63 -6.81 -8.63
N LEU A 249 -9.68 -7.41 -9.81
CA LEU A 249 -10.81 -7.24 -10.73
C LEU A 249 -12.05 -7.97 -10.21
N ALA A 250 -13.23 -7.52 -10.64
CA ALA A 250 -14.50 -8.16 -10.31
C ALA A 250 -14.53 -9.66 -10.72
N VAL A 251 -13.83 -10.00 -11.80
CA VAL A 251 -13.64 -11.38 -12.26
C VAL A 251 -12.13 -11.68 -12.31
N PRO A 252 -11.56 -12.34 -11.28
CA PRO A 252 -10.15 -12.69 -11.27
C PRO A 252 -9.75 -13.58 -12.46
N GLY A 253 -8.65 -13.22 -13.13
CA GLY A 253 -8.12 -13.89 -14.31
C GLY A 253 -8.79 -13.52 -15.64
N LEU A 254 -9.80 -12.64 -15.64
CA LEU A 254 -10.52 -12.24 -16.84
C LEU A 254 -9.59 -11.58 -17.86
N LEU A 255 -8.75 -10.64 -17.43
CA LEU A 255 -7.84 -9.94 -18.33
C LEU A 255 -6.78 -10.89 -18.90
N ARG A 256 -6.20 -11.76 -18.07
CA ARG A 256 -5.23 -12.78 -18.54
C ARG A 256 -5.83 -13.67 -19.62
N THR A 257 -7.09 -14.06 -19.40
CA THR A 257 -7.86 -14.91 -20.32
C THR A 257 -8.19 -14.15 -21.61
N ALA A 258 -8.59 -12.89 -21.50
CA ALA A 258 -8.85 -12.02 -22.63
C ALA A 258 -7.58 -11.80 -23.48
N LEU A 259 -6.42 -11.57 -22.86
CA LEU A 259 -5.13 -11.42 -23.54
C LEU A 259 -4.76 -12.69 -24.32
N ALA A 260 -4.96 -13.87 -23.72
CA ALA A 260 -4.75 -15.14 -24.40
C ALA A 260 -5.71 -15.33 -25.59
N ALA A 261 -6.99 -14.97 -25.43
CA ALA A 261 -7.99 -15.05 -26.50
C ALA A 261 -7.73 -14.03 -27.63
N ALA A 262 -7.20 -12.85 -27.30
CA ALA A 262 -6.83 -11.82 -28.26
C ALA A 262 -5.66 -12.25 -29.16
N ARG A 263 -4.74 -13.08 -28.65
CA ARG A 263 -3.54 -13.55 -29.38
C ARG A 263 -3.21 -15.02 -29.06
N PRO A 264 -4.00 -15.99 -29.57
CA PRO A 264 -3.89 -17.40 -29.17
C PRO A 264 -2.56 -18.09 -29.52
N GLY A 265 -1.77 -17.52 -30.44
CA GLY A 265 -0.44 -18.02 -30.82
C GLY A 265 0.74 -17.36 -30.07
N LYS A 266 0.49 -16.38 -29.20
CA LYS A 266 1.55 -15.70 -28.44
C LYS A 266 2.09 -16.64 -27.35
N LYS A 267 3.40 -16.84 -27.31
CA LYS A 267 4.05 -17.67 -26.27
C LYS A 267 3.73 -17.11 -24.88
N LYS A 268 3.40 -18.00 -23.94
CA LYS A 268 3.17 -17.66 -22.53
C LYS A 268 4.38 -16.88 -22.00
N GLY A 269 4.11 -15.70 -21.47
CA GLY A 269 5.06 -14.88 -20.74
C GLY A 269 6.07 -14.03 -21.50
N ALA A 270 5.89 -13.83 -22.80
CA ALA A 270 6.72 -12.91 -23.59
C ALA A 270 5.95 -11.63 -23.98
N TRP A 271 5.19 -11.04 -23.06
CA TRP A 271 4.37 -9.86 -23.35
C TRP A 271 5.10 -8.57 -22.99
N ARG A 272 5.17 -7.62 -23.93
CA ARG A 272 5.50 -6.22 -23.65
C ARG A 272 4.22 -5.41 -23.53
N ILE A 273 3.94 -4.92 -22.34
CA ILE A 273 2.69 -4.24 -21.99
C ILE A 273 3.01 -2.81 -21.57
N LEU A 274 2.33 -1.84 -22.18
CA LEU A 274 2.35 -0.46 -21.72
C LEU A 274 1.07 -0.17 -20.93
N VAL A 275 1.20 0.51 -19.80
CA VAL A 275 0.09 1.04 -19.01
C VAL A 275 0.15 2.56 -19.13
N LEU A 276 -0.96 3.18 -19.53
CA LEU A 276 -1.09 4.63 -19.51
C LEU A 276 -1.24 5.09 -18.05
N ASP A 277 -0.16 5.63 -17.50
CA ASP A 277 -0.03 6.04 -16.10
C ASP A 277 0.39 7.51 -16.07
N ASP A 278 -0.52 8.35 -16.55
CA ASP A 278 -0.35 9.80 -16.58
C ASP A 278 -1.28 10.41 -15.52
N PRO A 279 -0.72 10.96 -14.41
CA PRO A 279 -1.52 11.51 -13.32
C PRO A 279 -2.47 12.63 -13.75
N ALA A 280 -2.23 13.26 -14.89
CA ALA A 280 -3.06 14.34 -15.41
C ALA A 280 -4.18 13.83 -16.35
N PHE A 281 -4.10 12.59 -16.84
CA PHE A 281 -4.95 12.07 -17.92
C PHE A 281 -6.28 11.46 -17.46
N SER A 282 -6.41 10.99 -16.22
CA SER A 282 -7.58 10.18 -15.80
C SER A 282 -8.25 10.71 -14.53
N ARG A 283 -9.54 10.36 -14.36
CA ARG A 283 -10.30 10.71 -13.15
C ARG A 283 -9.96 9.79 -11.99
N THR A 284 -9.39 8.63 -12.28
CA THR A 284 -8.82 7.72 -11.29
C THR A 284 -7.36 7.42 -11.63
N ALA A 285 -6.61 6.89 -10.66
CA ALA A 285 -5.25 6.45 -10.94
C ALA A 285 -5.28 5.25 -11.91
N ALA A 286 -4.21 5.10 -12.71
CA ALA A 286 -4.02 3.92 -13.54
C ALA A 286 -4.06 2.63 -12.68
N PRO A 287 -4.51 1.50 -13.25
CA PRO A 287 -4.60 0.23 -12.51
C PRO A 287 -3.27 -0.11 -11.86
N SER A 288 -3.27 -0.39 -10.55
CA SER A 288 -2.05 -0.61 -9.75
C SER A 288 -1.31 -1.89 -10.15
N GLU A 289 -0.04 -2.01 -9.78
CA GLU A 289 0.73 -3.22 -10.09
C GLU A 289 0.16 -4.43 -9.34
N ALA A 290 -0.29 -4.22 -8.11
CA ALA A 290 -0.98 -5.25 -7.34
C ALA A 290 -2.27 -5.74 -8.03
N LEU A 291 -3.00 -4.84 -8.71
CA LEU A 291 -4.18 -5.21 -9.49
C LEU A 291 -3.81 -6.01 -10.75
N LEU A 292 -2.80 -5.55 -11.48
CA LEU A 292 -2.43 -6.12 -12.79
C LEU A 292 -1.60 -7.39 -12.69
N ALA A 293 -0.68 -7.51 -11.74
CA ALA A 293 0.24 -8.64 -11.63
C ALA A 293 -0.45 -10.03 -11.72
N PRO A 294 -1.56 -10.32 -11.00
CA PRO A 294 -2.26 -11.59 -11.15
C PRO A 294 -3.03 -11.71 -12.48
N GLU A 295 -3.33 -10.60 -13.14
CA GLU A 295 -4.15 -10.49 -14.35
C GLU A 295 -3.34 -10.53 -15.65
N LEU A 296 -2.01 -10.52 -15.55
CA LEU A 296 -1.13 -10.58 -16.70
C LEU A 296 -0.53 -11.99 -16.86
N PRO A 297 -0.16 -12.37 -18.09
CA PRO A 297 0.66 -13.57 -18.30
C PRO A 297 1.96 -13.50 -17.47
N GLU A 298 2.38 -14.62 -16.86
CA GLU A 298 3.65 -14.71 -16.11
C GLU A 298 4.83 -14.14 -16.91
N ASN A 299 5.84 -13.49 -16.32
CA ASN A 299 6.98 -12.89 -17.04
C ASN A 299 6.65 -11.74 -18.03
N SER A 300 5.43 -11.19 -18.01
CA SER A 300 5.12 -9.95 -18.74
C SER A 300 6.04 -8.81 -18.31
N ARG A 301 6.55 -8.03 -19.28
CA ARG A 301 7.30 -6.79 -19.06
C ARG A 301 6.34 -5.62 -19.14
N VAL A 302 6.05 -5.00 -18.00
CA VAL A 302 5.12 -3.88 -17.88
C VAL A 302 5.91 -2.58 -17.79
N GLN A 303 5.56 -1.58 -18.61
CA GLN A 303 6.07 -0.21 -18.51
C GLN A 303 4.88 0.73 -18.27
N ARG A 304 4.98 1.55 -17.23
CA ARG A 304 4.01 2.60 -16.89
C ARG A 304 4.54 3.92 -17.41
N LEU A 305 3.80 4.59 -18.29
CA LEU A 305 4.29 5.74 -19.03
C LEU A 305 3.23 6.85 -19.06
N SER A 306 3.69 8.10 -19.09
CA SER A 306 2.83 9.24 -19.44
C SER A 306 2.30 9.08 -20.88
N LEU A 307 1.27 9.84 -21.26
CA LEU A 307 0.70 9.72 -22.61
C LEU A 307 1.76 9.94 -23.70
N ASP A 308 2.55 11.00 -23.57
CA ASP A 308 3.58 11.36 -24.55
C ASP A 308 4.67 10.26 -24.68
N ALA A 309 5.14 9.72 -23.55
CA ALA A 309 6.15 8.66 -23.53
C ALA A 309 5.60 7.33 -24.06
N LEU A 310 4.34 7.02 -23.74
CA LEU A 310 3.64 5.83 -24.24
C LEU A 310 3.54 5.89 -25.76
N LEU A 311 3.06 7.02 -26.29
CA LEU A 311 2.90 7.22 -27.73
C LEU A 311 4.26 7.15 -28.45
N ALA A 312 5.30 7.82 -27.93
CA ALA A 312 6.66 7.71 -28.47
C ALA A 312 7.19 6.26 -28.46
N THR A 313 6.88 5.49 -27.41
CA THR A 313 7.27 4.07 -27.31
C THR A 313 6.57 3.22 -28.36
N LEU A 314 5.30 3.49 -28.66
CA LEU A 314 4.56 2.79 -29.71
C LEU A 314 5.14 3.05 -31.10
N ASP A 315 5.68 4.23 -31.36
CA ASP A 315 6.34 4.53 -32.65
C ASP A 315 7.69 3.81 -32.80
N ALA A 316 8.40 3.61 -31.69
CA ALA A 316 9.78 3.12 -31.70
C ALA A 316 9.90 1.60 -31.52
N TYR A 317 8.91 0.95 -30.91
CA TYR A 317 9.03 -0.45 -30.50
C TYR A 317 7.75 -1.27 -30.70
N ALA A 318 7.94 -2.56 -30.98
CA ALA A 318 6.85 -3.52 -30.95
C ALA A 318 6.30 -3.71 -29.54
N VAL A 319 5.02 -3.43 -29.35
CA VAL A 319 4.26 -3.56 -28.10
C VAL A 319 3.12 -4.54 -28.30
N ASP A 320 2.88 -5.41 -27.32
CA ASP A 320 1.86 -6.46 -27.43
C ASP A 320 0.49 -6.02 -26.91
N ALA A 321 0.46 -5.22 -25.84
CA ALA A 321 -0.77 -4.66 -25.30
C ALA A 321 -0.56 -3.24 -24.74
N VAL A 322 -1.60 -2.41 -24.87
CA VAL A 322 -1.74 -1.12 -24.18
C VAL A 322 -2.95 -1.22 -23.25
N ILE A 323 -2.75 -0.88 -21.98
CA ILE A 323 -3.78 -0.86 -20.95
C ILE A 323 -4.08 0.60 -20.60
N LEU A 324 -5.34 0.99 -20.76
CA LEU A 324 -5.84 2.29 -20.35
C LEU A 324 -6.29 2.27 -18.87
N PRO A 325 -6.44 3.45 -18.23
CA PRO A 325 -7.01 3.56 -16.90
C PRO A 325 -8.42 2.99 -16.85
N PHE A 326 -8.77 2.31 -15.75
CA PHE A 326 -10.03 1.57 -15.69
C PHE A 326 -11.22 2.45 -15.25
N ASP A 327 -11.42 3.56 -15.98
CA ASP A 327 -12.33 4.65 -15.61
C ASP A 327 -13.18 5.20 -16.75
N GLU A 328 -13.31 4.46 -17.85
CA GLU A 328 -14.10 4.84 -19.03
C GLU A 328 -13.46 5.97 -19.87
N SER A 329 -12.31 6.52 -19.46
CA SER A 329 -11.68 7.66 -20.12
C SER A 329 -10.76 7.26 -21.28
N TYR A 330 -10.59 8.15 -22.25
CA TYR A 330 -9.65 7.95 -23.37
C TYR A 330 -8.96 9.24 -23.82
N PRO A 331 -7.72 9.17 -24.34
CA PRO A 331 -6.98 10.35 -24.77
C PRO A 331 -7.48 10.80 -26.13
N ALA A 332 -8.40 11.76 -26.15
CA ALA A 332 -8.88 12.36 -27.39
C ALA A 332 -7.71 12.98 -28.18
N THR A 333 -6.77 13.60 -27.46
CA THR A 333 -5.50 14.04 -28.03
C THR A 333 -4.60 12.85 -28.30
N GLY A 334 -4.28 12.59 -29.57
CA GLY A 334 -3.42 11.48 -29.98
C GLY A 334 -4.11 10.12 -30.12
N PHE A 335 -5.44 10.04 -29.94
CA PHE A 335 -6.18 8.77 -30.05
C PHE A 335 -5.95 8.05 -31.38
N ASP A 336 -5.82 8.79 -32.47
CA ASP A 336 -5.60 8.23 -33.82
C ASP A 336 -4.34 7.36 -33.89
N ARG A 337 -3.34 7.62 -33.02
CA ARG A 337 -2.13 6.80 -32.90
C ARG A 337 -2.42 5.47 -32.19
N LEU A 338 -3.32 5.45 -31.20
CA LEU A 338 -3.81 4.21 -30.58
C LEU A 338 -4.68 3.41 -31.58
N THR A 339 -5.53 4.09 -32.37
CA THR A 339 -6.28 3.45 -33.45
C THR A 339 -5.34 2.85 -34.50
N ARG A 340 -4.27 3.56 -34.88
CA ARG A 340 -3.22 3.06 -35.77
C ARG A 340 -2.50 1.85 -35.17
N TYR A 341 -2.14 1.88 -33.89
CA TYR A 341 -1.51 0.75 -33.19
C TYR A 341 -2.38 -0.52 -33.25
N VAL A 342 -3.69 -0.41 -33.03
CA VAL A 342 -4.62 -1.55 -33.20
C VAL A 342 -4.70 -1.99 -34.67
N ARG A 343 -4.69 -1.04 -35.62
CA ARG A 343 -4.65 -1.35 -37.05
C ARG A 343 -3.43 -2.18 -37.43
N GLU A 344 -2.28 -1.89 -36.82
CA GLU A 344 -0.99 -2.54 -37.06
C GLU A 344 -0.82 -3.88 -36.29
N GLY A 345 -1.83 -4.33 -35.54
CA GLY A 345 -1.82 -5.65 -34.88
C GLY A 345 -1.68 -5.61 -33.36
N GLY A 346 -1.71 -4.41 -32.76
CA GLY A 346 -1.67 -4.20 -31.32
C GLY A 346 -2.96 -4.58 -30.60
N THR A 347 -2.86 -4.94 -29.32
CA THR A 347 -4.03 -5.13 -28.44
C THR A 347 -4.25 -3.89 -27.59
N LEU A 348 -5.46 -3.33 -27.61
CA LEU A 348 -5.89 -2.26 -26.70
C LEU A 348 -6.84 -2.83 -25.65
N VAL A 349 -6.63 -2.49 -24.38
CA VAL A 349 -7.43 -2.97 -23.24
C VAL A 349 -8.12 -1.79 -22.60
N GLU A 350 -9.45 -1.88 -22.48
CA GLU A 350 -10.26 -0.93 -21.72
C GLU A 350 -11.27 -1.66 -20.82
N PHE A 351 -11.08 -1.56 -19.51
CA PHE A 351 -11.94 -2.14 -18.49
C PHE A 351 -12.53 -1.00 -17.68
N GLY A 352 -13.83 -1.01 -17.36
CA GLY A 352 -14.33 -0.04 -16.39
C GLY A 352 -15.71 0.54 -16.63
N GLY A 353 -16.63 -0.19 -17.26
CA GLY A 353 -18.02 0.28 -17.39
C GLY A 353 -18.39 0.61 -18.83
N ALA A 354 -18.54 1.88 -19.18
CA ALA A 354 -18.79 2.32 -20.56
C ALA A 354 -17.47 2.59 -21.31
N PRO A 355 -16.98 1.70 -22.19
CA PRO A 355 -15.65 1.87 -22.77
C PRO A 355 -15.55 3.10 -23.66
N PHE A 356 -14.51 3.92 -23.47
CA PHE A 356 -14.25 5.17 -24.21
C PHE A 356 -15.37 6.23 -24.08
N TYR A 357 -15.98 6.36 -22.91
CA TYR A 357 -17.06 7.31 -22.64
C TYR A 357 -16.59 8.75 -22.44
N TYR A 358 -15.50 8.95 -21.68
CA TYR A 358 -15.03 10.28 -21.32
C TYR A 358 -13.81 10.67 -22.15
N ALA A 359 -14.01 11.60 -23.08
CA ALA A 359 -12.95 12.15 -23.90
C ALA A 359 -12.10 13.10 -23.04
N GLN A 360 -10.79 12.85 -22.96
CA GLN A 360 -9.85 13.71 -22.25
C GLN A 360 -9.03 14.51 -23.25
N THR A 361 -9.13 15.84 -23.17
CA THR A 361 -8.41 16.78 -24.04
C THR A 361 -7.50 17.66 -23.20
N ARG A 362 -6.25 17.81 -23.62
CA ARG A 362 -5.29 18.69 -22.95
C ARG A 362 -5.40 20.10 -23.52
N ALA A 363 -5.73 21.07 -22.68
CA ALA A 363 -5.73 22.48 -23.01
C ALA A 363 -4.29 23.03 -23.13
N ALA A 364 -4.15 24.20 -23.76
CA ALA A 364 -2.84 24.82 -24.03
C ALA A 364 -2.06 25.20 -22.77
N ASP A 365 -2.75 25.39 -21.63
CA ASP A 365 -2.16 25.65 -20.32
C ASP A 365 -1.72 24.36 -19.58
N GLY A 366 -1.90 23.20 -20.22
CA GLY A 366 -1.56 21.89 -19.67
C GLY A 366 -2.65 21.25 -18.81
N THR A 367 -3.78 21.93 -18.58
CA THR A 367 -4.94 21.37 -17.88
C THR A 367 -5.68 20.36 -18.75
N TRP A 368 -6.34 19.37 -18.13
CA TRP A 368 -7.15 18.38 -18.83
C TRP A 368 -8.62 18.68 -18.65
N GLN A 369 -9.37 18.57 -19.75
CA GLN A 369 -10.81 18.74 -19.78
C GLN A 369 -11.46 17.43 -20.23
N SER A 370 -12.52 17.06 -19.52
CA SER A 370 -13.33 15.90 -19.83
C SER A 370 -14.65 16.32 -20.45
N ASP A 371 -15.04 15.68 -21.54
CA ASP A 371 -16.41 15.74 -22.05
C ASP A 371 -16.95 14.33 -22.37
N ASN A 372 -18.24 14.25 -22.68
CA ASN A 372 -18.95 12.98 -22.92
C ASN A 372 -18.96 12.59 -24.42
N THR A 373 -17.94 12.97 -25.19
CA THR A 373 -17.85 12.63 -26.61
C THR A 373 -17.48 11.16 -26.79
N PHE A 374 -18.41 10.38 -27.35
CA PHE A 374 -18.26 8.94 -27.50
C PHE A 374 -17.64 8.56 -28.86
N ARG A 375 -16.48 7.88 -28.86
CA ARG A 375 -15.77 7.44 -30.09
C ARG A 375 -15.96 5.95 -30.42
N LEU A 376 -17.16 5.39 -30.19
CA LEU A 376 -17.50 4.01 -30.58
C LEU A 376 -17.18 3.58 -32.03
N PRO A 377 -17.35 4.44 -33.07
CA PRO A 377 -17.25 3.98 -34.45
C PRO A 377 -15.86 3.47 -34.86
N ASP A 378 -14.80 3.95 -34.19
CA ASP A 378 -13.40 3.70 -34.59
C ASP A 378 -13.01 2.22 -34.43
N PHE A 379 -13.68 1.49 -33.53
CA PHE A 379 -13.40 0.08 -33.22
C PHE A 379 -14.59 -0.86 -33.48
N ARG A 380 -15.66 -0.42 -34.15
CA ARG A 380 -16.77 -1.30 -34.57
C ARG A 380 -17.37 -2.15 -33.43
N PHE A 381 -17.86 -1.49 -32.39
CA PHE A 381 -18.64 -2.13 -31.34
C PHE A 381 -19.79 -1.24 -30.88
N GLY A 382 -20.74 -1.82 -30.15
CA GLY A 382 -21.86 -1.11 -29.53
C GLY A 382 -21.77 -1.16 -28.02
N PHE A 383 -22.28 -0.11 -27.38
CA PHE A 383 -22.53 -0.05 -25.93
C PHE A 383 -24.05 0.05 -25.70
N GLU A 384 -24.55 -0.73 -24.73
CA GLU A 384 -25.97 -0.85 -24.42
C GLU A 384 -26.18 -0.75 -22.90
N ALA A 385 -27.09 0.12 -22.47
CA ALA A 385 -27.45 0.30 -21.06
C ALA A 385 -28.94 0.66 -20.90
N TRP A 386 -29.51 0.42 -19.73
CA TRP A 386 -30.95 0.61 -19.49
C TRP A 386 -31.44 2.03 -19.77
N TRP A 387 -30.64 3.06 -19.52
CA TRP A 387 -31.02 4.45 -19.80
C TRP A 387 -31.02 4.78 -21.30
N THR A 388 -30.47 3.91 -22.15
CA THR A 388 -30.50 4.08 -23.61
C THR A 388 -31.74 3.46 -24.26
N ASP A 389 -32.35 2.44 -23.63
CA ASP A 389 -33.54 1.73 -24.13
C ASP A 389 -34.18 0.90 -23.01
N LYS A 390 -34.78 1.59 -22.03
CA LYS A 390 -35.31 1.00 -20.78
C LYS A 390 -36.33 -0.14 -20.98
N PRO A 391 -37.22 -0.12 -22.00
CA PRO A 391 -38.15 -1.22 -22.23
C PRO A 391 -37.46 -2.54 -22.63
N ARG A 392 -36.27 -2.46 -23.24
CA ARG A 392 -35.55 -3.62 -23.78
C ARG A 392 -34.38 -4.07 -22.91
N ILE A 393 -33.60 -3.11 -22.39
CA ILE A 393 -32.35 -3.38 -21.68
C ILE A 393 -32.60 -3.33 -20.17
N PRO A 394 -32.31 -4.40 -19.42
CA PRO A 394 -32.54 -4.43 -17.98
C PRO A 394 -31.57 -3.51 -17.22
N GLU A 395 -32.03 -2.96 -16.09
CA GLU A 395 -31.18 -2.17 -15.18
C GLU A 395 -30.05 -3.03 -14.59
N GLN A 396 -30.36 -4.28 -14.26
CA GLN A 396 -29.40 -5.28 -13.78
C GLN A 396 -29.74 -6.65 -14.37
N MET A 397 -28.71 -7.42 -14.74
CA MET A 397 -28.83 -8.79 -15.23
C MET A 397 -27.71 -9.66 -14.68
N GLN A 398 -28.02 -10.92 -14.34
CA GLN A 398 -26.99 -11.91 -14.05
C GLN A 398 -26.32 -12.37 -15.35
N VAL A 399 -25.00 -12.31 -15.38
CA VAL A 399 -24.16 -12.81 -16.46
C VAL A 399 -23.26 -13.92 -15.94
N HIS A 400 -22.98 -14.89 -16.79
CA HIS A 400 -22.09 -16.01 -16.48
C HIS A 400 -20.88 -15.98 -17.41
N LEU A 401 -19.75 -16.50 -16.92
CA LEU A 401 -18.56 -16.63 -17.72
C LEU A 401 -18.81 -17.60 -18.88
N THR A 402 -18.35 -17.23 -20.06
CA THR A 402 -18.57 -17.95 -21.30
C THR A 402 -17.33 -17.95 -22.17
N GLY A 403 -17.34 -18.76 -23.22
CA GLY A 403 -16.22 -18.88 -24.15
C GLY A 403 -14.91 -19.21 -23.41
N PRO A 404 -13.80 -18.51 -23.71
CA PRO A 404 -12.52 -18.73 -23.05
C PRO A 404 -12.52 -18.55 -21.52
N ALA A 405 -13.45 -17.74 -20.97
CA ALA A 405 -13.51 -17.45 -19.54
C ALA A 405 -14.32 -18.48 -18.73
N GLN A 406 -14.95 -19.46 -19.38
CA GLN A 406 -15.79 -20.46 -18.71
C GLN A 406 -15.03 -21.30 -17.66
N ALA A 407 -13.70 -21.41 -17.80
CA ALA A 407 -12.84 -22.16 -16.89
C ALA A 407 -12.37 -21.36 -15.66
N LEU A 408 -12.66 -20.05 -15.59
CA LEU A 408 -12.32 -19.24 -14.42
C LEU A 408 -13.31 -19.48 -13.28
N ASP A 409 -12.84 -19.27 -12.05
CA ASP A 409 -13.69 -19.35 -10.87
C ASP A 409 -14.77 -18.26 -10.91
N ALA A 410 -16.02 -18.67 -10.71
CA ALA A 410 -17.17 -17.78 -10.70
C ALA A 410 -18.17 -18.19 -9.60
N PRO A 411 -18.88 -17.23 -8.98
CA PRO A 411 -20.02 -17.54 -8.13
C PRO A 411 -21.06 -18.36 -8.89
N LYS A 412 -21.73 -19.31 -8.21
CA LYS A 412 -22.80 -20.12 -8.81
C LYS A 412 -23.90 -19.27 -9.45
N GLN A 413 -24.23 -18.15 -8.83
CA GLN A 413 -25.25 -17.19 -9.28
C GLN A 413 -24.80 -16.27 -10.42
N GLY A 414 -23.52 -16.34 -10.83
CA GLY A 414 -22.94 -15.43 -11.81
C GLY A 414 -22.57 -14.07 -11.21
N PHE A 415 -22.38 -13.09 -12.09
CA PHE A 415 -22.03 -11.71 -11.77
C PHE A 415 -23.17 -10.79 -12.18
N THR A 416 -23.41 -9.74 -11.41
CA THR A 416 -24.40 -8.72 -11.79
C THR A 416 -23.78 -7.69 -12.72
N ALA A 417 -24.40 -7.46 -13.88
CA ALA A 417 -23.99 -6.46 -14.86
C ALA A 417 -25.14 -5.49 -15.16
N GLU A 418 -24.78 -4.22 -15.36
CA GLU A 418 -25.72 -3.10 -15.62
C GLU A 418 -25.53 -2.50 -17.03
N ARG A 419 -24.48 -2.93 -17.73
CA ARG A 419 -23.96 -2.37 -18.98
C ARG A 419 -23.46 -3.51 -19.86
N PHE A 420 -23.66 -3.37 -21.17
CA PHE A 420 -23.42 -4.45 -22.11
C PHE A 420 -22.72 -3.97 -23.39
N ILE A 421 -21.95 -4.86 -24.00
CA ILE A 421 -21.17 -4.68 -25.21
C ILE A 421 -21.83 -5.50 -26.32
N ALA A 422 -22.00 -4.89 -27.50
CA ALA A 422 -22.64 -5.52 -28.65
C ALA A 422 -21.71 -5.55 -29.88
N PRO A 423 -21.74 -6.63 -30.70
CA PRO A 423 -21.00 -6.68 -31.95
C PRO A 423 -21.68 -5.82 -33.03
N ARG A 424 -21.33 -4.54 -33.14
CA ARG A 424 -21.93 -3.61 -34.12
C ARG A 424 -20.92 -3.19 -35.18
N GLY A 425 -21.26 -3.40 -36.46
CA GLY A 425 -20.50 -2.89 -37.59
C GLY A 425 -19.23 -3.67 -37.93
N LEU A 426 -18.99 -4.84 -37.32
CA LEU A 426 -17.86 -5.73 -37.60
C LEU A 426 -17.79 -6.14 -39.09
N LYS A 427 -16.58 -6.24 -39.64
CA LYS A 427 -16.35 -6.67 -41.03
C LYS A 427 -16.15 -8.18 -41.12
N GLU A 428 -16.25 -8.71 -42.33
CA GLU A 428 -15.88 -10.10 -42.61
C GLU A 428 -14.44 -10.38 -42.13
N GLY A 429 -14.28 -11.47 -41.37
CA GLY A 429 -13.01 -11.83 -40.72
C GLY A 429 -12.86 -11.34 -39.28
N ASP A 430 -13.57 -10.28 -38.87
CA ASP A 430 -13.58 -9.84 -37.47
C ASP A 430 -14.39 -10.82 -36.60
N ARG A 431 -13.97 -11.00 -35.34
CA ARG A 431 -14.60 -11.94 -34.42
C ARG A 431 -14.94 -11.27 -33.09
N PHE A 432 -16.19 -11.40 -32.68
CA PHE A 432 -16.65 -11.05 -31.34
C PHE A 432 -16.61 -12.29 -30.44
N ILE A 433 -15.81 -12.24 -29.39
CA ILE A 433 -15.57 -13.36 -28.48
C ILE A 433 -16.12 -12.95 -27.10
N PRO A 434 -17.33 -13.39 -26.73
CA PRO A 434 -17.88 -13.08 -25.41
C PRO A 434 -17.09 -13.81 -24.31
N LEU A 435 -16.86 -13.12 -23.20
CA LEU A 435 -16.20 -13.64 -22.00
C LEU A 435 -17.18 -13.74 -20.82
N ALA A 436 -18.16 -12.85 -20.74
CA ALA A 436 -19.25 -12.92 -19.78
C ALA A 436 -20.56 -12.47 -20.45
N ALA A 437 -21.61 -13.29 -20.41
CA ALA A 437 -22.89 -13.00 -21.03
C ALA A 437 -24.07 -13.58 -20.26
N GLY A 438 -25.26 -13.03 -20.47
CA GLY A 438 -26.49 -13.45 -19.82
C GLY A 438 -27.72 -13.17 -20.68
N VAL A 439 -28.87 -13.69 -20.23
CA VAL A 439 -30.17 -13.48 -20.87
C VAL A 439 -31.18 -13.02 -19.82
N HIS A 440 -31.94 -11.97 -20.11
CA HIS A 440 -33.02 -11.47 -19.25
C HIS A 440 -34.20 -11.05 -20.11
N ASN A 441 -35.37 -11.66 -19.90
CA ASN A 441 -36.61 -11.35 -20.63
C ASN A 441 -36.43 -11.28 -22.16
N GLY A 442 -35.64 -12.19 -22.73
CA GLY A 442 -35.37 -12.27 -24.17
C GLY A 442 -34.27 -11.34 -24.69
N TYR A 443 -33.72 -10.46 -23.86
CA TYR A 443 -32.52 -9.69 -24.17
C TYR A 443 -31.26 -10.49 -23.83
N THR A 444 -30.32 -10.58 -24.78
CA THR A 444 -28.99 -11.19 -24.57
C THR A 444 -27.95 -10.08 -24.45
N GLY A 445 -27.29 -9.99 -23.31
CA GLY A 445 -26.25 -8.99 -23.05
C GLY A 445 -24.89 -9.61 -22.79
N THR A 446 -23.82 -9.00 -23.30
CA THR A 446 -22.42 -9.39 -23.03
C THR A 446 -21.75 -8.33 -22.16
N ALA A 447 -21.29 -8.69 -20.96
CA ALA A 447 -20.64 -7.76 -20.03
C ALA A 447 -19.12 -7.65 -20.24
N ALA A 448 -18.47 -8.64 -20.85
CA ALA A 448 -17.06 -8.59 -21.20
C ALA A 448 -16.80 -9.36 -22.49
N ALA A 449 -15.92 -8.84 -23.36
CA ALA A 449 -15.64 -9.42 -24.66
C ALA A 449 -14.24 -9.10 -25.19
N VAL A 450 -13.74 -9.94 -26.09
CA VAL A 450 -12.63 -9.62 -26.98
C VAL A 450 -13.16 -9.42 -28.39
N ILE A 451 -12.78 -8.35 -29.04
CA ILE A 451 -12.98 -8.13 -30.47
C ILE A 451 -11.63 -8.35 -31.14
N ALA A 452 -11.49 -9.47 -31.83
CA ALA A 452 -10.28 -9.79 -32.59
C ALA A 452 -10.50 -9.43 -34.06
N TYR A 453 -9.73 -8.48 -34.58
CA TYR A 453 -9.89 -8.01 -35.95
C TYR A 453 -9.01 -8.79 -36.92
N ASN A 454 -9.56 -9.14 -38.07
CA ASN A 454 -8.81 -9.75 -39.17
C ASN A 454 -9.16 -9.13 -40.53
N SER A 455 -9.56 -7.87 -40.51
CA SER A 455 -9.98 -7.11 -41.69
C SER A 455 -8.99 -5.96 -41.93
N ASP A 456 -9.46 -4.72 -42.11
CA ASP A 456 -8.59 -3.54 -42.19
C ASP A 456 -7.92 -3.22 -40.84
N LEU A 457 -8.54 -3.63 -39.73
CA LEU A 457 -7.89 -3.73 -38.43
C LEU A 457 -7.31 -5.15 -38.27
N LYS A 458 -6.09 -5.25 -37.73
CA LYS A 458 -5.38 -6.55 -37.53
C LYS A 458 -5.14 -6.91 -36.07
N GLY A 459 -5.37 -5.98 -35.16
CA GLY A 459 -5.16 -6.15 -33.73
C GLY A 459 -6.40 -6.66 -33.01
N SER A 460 -6.49 -6.31 -31.73
CA SER A 460 -7.60 -6.71 -30.87
C SER A 460 -8.02 -5.59 -29.92
N LEU A 461 -9.29 -5.57 -29.55
CA LEU A 461 -9.83 -4.76 -28.48
C LEU A 461 -10.36 -5.67 -27.36
N ILE A 462 -9.97 -5.43 -26.13
CA ILE A 462 -10.40 -6.18 -24.95
C ILE A 462 -11.25 -5.24 -24.09
N LEU A 463 -12.51 -5.61 -23.85
CA LEU A 463 -13.51 -4.77 -23.19
C LEU A 463 -14.13 -5.47 -21.98
N SER A 464 -14.27 -4.72 -20.88
CA SER A 464 -15.05 -5.13 -19.70
C SER A 464 -15.97 -4.00 -19.25
N ALA A 465 -17.27 -4.27 -19.22
CA ALA A 465 -18.30 -3.38 -18.73
C ALA A 465 -18.61 -3.60 -17.24
N PHE A 466 -17.91 -4.53 -16.57
CA PHE A 466 -17.94 -4.61 -15.12
C PHE A 466 -17.41 -3.30 -14.55
N ALA A 467 -18.17 -2.69 -13.64
CA ALA A 467 -17.64 -1.64 -12.79
C ALA A 467 -16.55 -2.27 -11.92
N GLU A 468 -15.35 -1.72 -11.95
CA GLU A 468 -14.22 -2.26 -11.21
C GLU A 468 -14.36 -1.95 -9.71
N LYS A 469 -15.13 -2.80 -9.02
CA LYS A 469 -15.21 -2.83 -7.57
C LYS A 469 -13.86 -3.29 -7.02
N GLY A 470 -13.34 -2.62 -5.99
CA GLY A 470 -12.08 -2.99 -5.35
C GLY A 470 -10.80 -2.33 -5.86
N GLN A 471 -10.88 -1.37 -6.78
CA GLN A 471 -9.69 -0.58 -7.16
C GLN A 471 -9.33 0.53 -6.18
N ARG A 472 -10.27 0.89 -5.32
CA ARG A 472 -10.15 2.11 -4.52
C ARG A 472 -9.55 1.84 -3.15
N GLY A 473 -9.47 0.59 -2.69
CA GLY A 473 -8.84 0.22 -1.43
C GLY A 473 -7.48 0.87 -1.24
N ALA A 474 -7.15 1.18 0.01
CA ALA A 474 -5.78 1.49 0.40
C ALA A 474 -5.02 0.17 0.61
N THR A 475 -3.68 0.22 0.57
CA THR A 475 -2.90 -0.87 1.19
C THR A 475 -3.00 -0.75 2.72
N GLU A 476 -2.75 -1.83 3.46
CA GLU A 476 -2.68 -1.75 4.92
C GLU A 476 -1.60 -0.79 5.42
N GLN A 477 -0.51 -0.59 4.65
CA GLN A 477 0.53 0.39 4.96
C GLN A 477 0.02 1.81 4.78
N VAL A 478 -0.74 2.09 3.71
CA VAL A 478 -1.39 3.39 3.51
C VAL A 478 -2.41 3.63 4.62
N GLN A 479 -3.23 2.63 4.97
CA GLN A 479 -4.17 2.71 6.09
C GLN A 479 -3.44 3.07 7.39
N ALA A 480 -2.30 2.43 7.67
CA ALA A 480 -1.50 2.71 8.87
C ALA A 480 -0.92 4.13 8.90
N ALA A 481 -0.53 4.68 7.75
CA ALA A 481 -0.04 6.05 7.67
C ALA A 481 -1.17 7.08 7.86
N VAL A 482 -2.35 6.86 7.28
CA VAL A 482 -3.44 7.86 7.27
C VAL A 482 -4.20 7.97 8.59
N VAL A 483 -4.35 6.89 9.36
CA VAL A 483 -5.02 6.91 10.68
C VAL A 483 -4.42 8.02 11.57
N PRO A 484 -3.11 8.03 11.87
CA PRO A 484 -2.53 9.06 12.72
C PRO A 484 -2.51 10.44 12.07
N ARG A 485 -2.30 10.53 10.75
CA ARG A 485 -2.28 11.82 10.03
C ARG A 485 -3.63 12.52 10.10
N ALA A 486 -4.71 11.81 9.80
CA ALA A 486 -6.07 12.34 9.86
C ALA A 486 -6.43 12.78 11.29
N ALA A 487 -6.10 11.97 12.30
CA ALA A 487 -6.34 12.31 13.70
C ALA A 487 -5.55 13.56 14.15
N LEU A 488 -4.27 13.65 13.82
CA LEU A 488 -3.43 14.79 14.18
C LEU A 488 -3.88 16.09 13.51
N ILE A 489 -4.27 16.05 12.22
CA ILE A 489 -4.89 17.18 11.52
C ILE A 489 -6.19 17.60 12.22
N ALA A 490 -7.07 16.63 12.53
CA ALA A 490 -8.32 16.91 13.24
C ALA A 490 -8.07 17.59 14.59
N PHE A 491 -7.15 17.07 15.40
CA PHE A 491 -6.82 17.65 16.71
C PHE A 491 -6.19 19.03 16.61
N GLN A 492 -5.34 19.27 15.61
CA GLN A 492 -4.76 20.60 15.36
C GLN A 492 -5.85 21.65 15.10
N HIS A 493 -6.95 21.25 14.47
CA HIS A 493 -8.12 22.10 14.25
C HIS A 493 -9.18 22.02 15.35
N GLY A 494 -8.87 21.45 16.52
CA GLY A 494 -9.73 21.44 17.70
C GLY A 494 -10.96 20.53 17.59
N ILE A 495 -10.90 19.47 16.78
CA ILE A 495 -11.87 18.37 16.84
C ILE A 495 -11.67 17.63 18.17
N GLU A 496 -12.74 17.45 18.96
CA GLU A 496 -12.62 16.94 20.34
C GLU A 496 -12.49 15.40 20.36
N ARG A 497 -13.21 14.70 19.48
CA ARG A 497 -13.19 13.24 19.37
C ARG A 497 -13.08 12.78 17.93
N PHE A 498 -12.28 11.73 17.73
CA PHE A 498 -11.99 11.11 16.45
C PHE A 498 -12.33 9.63 16.53
N PHE A 499 -13.31 9.18 15.74
CA PHE A 499 -13.74 7.79 15.67
C PHE A 499 -13.34 7.18 14.34
N TRP A 500 -12.43 6.21 14.39
CA TRP A 500 -12.05 5.47 13.18
C TRP A 500 -13.11 4.42 12.83
N TYR A 501 -13.58 4.45 11.59
CA TYR A 501 -14.42 3.40 11.03
C TYR A 501 -13.50 2.38 10.33
N GLU A 502 -13.37 1.14 10.82
CA GLU A 502 -13.97 0.56 12.03
C GLU A 502 -12.95 -0.25 12.81
N PHE A 503 -13.36 -0.89 13.90
CA PHE A 503 -12.43 -1.66 14.72
C PHE A 503 -12.04 -3.00 14.09
N GLN A 504 -13.00 -3.88 13.81
CA GLN A 504 -12.78 -5.24 13.30
C GLN A 504 -13.22 -5.32 11.84
N ALA A 505 -12.35 -5.79 10.95
CA ALA A 505 -12.72 -5.98 9.55
C ALA A 505 -13.59 -7.26 9.41
N PRO A 506 -14.78 -7.21 8.79
CA PRO A 506 -15.59 -8.39 8.55
C PRO A 506 -14.91 -9.42 7.64
N GLU A 507 -14.17 -8.95 6.63
CA GLU A 507 -13.44 -9.75 5.63
C GLU A 507 -14.30 -10.85 4.99
N THR A 508 -15.59 -10.55 4.78
CA THR A 508 -16.56 -11.47 4.17
C THR A 508 -16.56 -11.42 2.66
N ASP A 509 -16.21 -10.29 2.07
CA ASP A 509 -16.04 -10.11 0.62
C ASP A 509 -14.80 -9.26 0.33
N ASP A 510 -13.86 -9.80 -0.46
CA ASP A 510 -12.65 -9.10 -0.91
C ASP A 510 -12.98 -7.96 -1.93
N LEU A 511 -14.20 -7.90 -2.50
CA LEU A 511 -14.66 -6.85 -3.44
C LEU A 511 -15.46 -5.72 -2.78
N ASP A 512 -15.89 -5.91 -1.54
CA ASP A 512 -16.64 -4.93 -0.77
C ASP A 512 -15.68 -4.07 0.06
N GLN A 513 -15.83 -2.74 0.03
CA GLN A 513 -14.99 -1.84 0.84
C GLN A 513 -15.33 -1.94 2.32
N GLU A 514 -16.62 -2.08 2.64
CA GLU A 514 -17.12 -2.15 4.01
C GLU A 514 -16.47 -3.30 4.77
N SER A 515 -16.21 -4.41 4.08
CA SER A 515 -15.54 -5.59 4.65
C SER A 515 -14.07 -5.38 5.08
N HIS A 516 -13.42 -4.22 4.85
CA HIS A 516 -11.97 -4.04 5.04
C HIS A 516 -11.53 -2.77 5.78
N PHE A 517 -12.42 -2.06 6.48
CA PHE A 517 -12.07 -0.84 7.23
C PHE A 517 -11.36 -1.09 8.58
N GLY A 518 -11.45 -2.31 9.11
CA GLY A 518 -10.94 -2.68 10.44
C GLY A 518 -9.48 -2.32 10.68
N LEU A 519 -9.16 -1.94 11.93
CA LEU A 519 -7.80 -1.88 12.47
C LEU A 519 -7.22 -3.28 12.73
N VAL A 520 -8.08 -4.27 12.96
CA VAL A 520 -7.70 -5.68 13.07
C VAL A 520 -8.39 -6.51 11.99
N HIS A 521 -7.79 -7.65 11.65
CA HIS A 521 -8.43 -8.65 10.80
C HIS A 521 -9.62 -9.30 11.51
N ARG A 522 -10.41 -10.09 10.78
CA ARG A 522 -11.57 -10.80 11.32
C ARG A 522 -11.21 -11.70 12.51
N ASP A 523 -10.01 -12.25 12.54
CA ASP A 523 -9.50 -13.11 13.61
C ASP A 523 -8.83 -12.34 14.78
N PHE A 524 -8.99 -11.01 14.82
CA PHE A 524 -8.34 -10.08 15.76
C PHE A 524 -6.81 -9.96 15.63
N SER A 525 -6.18 -10.58 14.62
CA SER A 525 -4.77 -10.32 14.36
C SER A 525 -4.57 -8.85 13.94
N PRO A 526 -3.53 -8.17 14.46
CA PRO A 526 -3.37 -6.73 14.26
C PRO A 526 -2.92 -6.42 12.83
N LYS A 527 -3.62 -5.50 12.15
CA LYS A 527 -3.09 -4.84 10.95
C LYS A 527 -2.06 -3.78 11.36
N PRO A 528 -1.17 -3.34 10.44
CA PRO A 528 -0.27 -2.21 10.69
C PRO A 528 -0.97 -0.96 11.25
N ALA A 529 -2.22 -0.70 10.85
CA ALA A 529 -3.04 0.42 11.34
C ALA A 529 -3.34 0.34 12.85
N TYR A 530 -3.51 -0.86 13.41
CA TYR A 530 -3.68 -1.04 14.86
C TYR A 530 -2.47 -0.53 15.63
N LEU A 531 -1.25 -0.86 15.17
CA LEU A 531 0.00 -0.43 15.80
C LEU A 531 0.21 1.09 15.65
N ALA A 532 -0.14 1.66 14.49
CA ALA A 532 -0.06 3.09 14.26
C ALA A 532 -1.00 3.89 15.17
N TYR A 533 -2.27 3.45 15.31
CA TYR A 533 -3.22 4.06 16.22
C TYR A 533 -2.73 3.93 17.68
N LYS A 534 -2.31 2.73 18.09
CA LYS A 534 -1.75 2.50 19.42
C LYS A 534 -0.58 3.42 19.75
N THR A 535 0.32 3.61 18.80
CA THR A 535 1.47 4.51 18.94
C THR A 535 1.03 5.97 19.05
N LEU A 536 0.09 6.42 18.22
CA LEU A 536 -0.49 7.77 18.34
C LEU A 536 -1.06 8.01 19.74
N ALA A 537 -1.91 7.10 20.22
CA ALA A 537 -2.55 7.23 21.53
C ALA A 537 -1.51 7.28 22.68
N ALA A 538 -0.39 6.55 22.55
CA ALA A 538 0.71 6.60 23.51
C ALA A 538 1.56 7.89 23.43
N GLN A 539 1.81 8.40 22.23
CA GLN A 539 2.62 9.61 21.99
C GLN A 539 1.85 10.91 22.27
N ARG A 540 0.52 10.88 22.10
CA ARG A 540 -0.41 11.97 22.41
C ARG A 540 -1.53 11.47 23.34
N PRO A 541 -1.25 11.15 24.62
CA PRO A 541 -2.26 10.62 25.53
C PRO A 541 -3.41 11.61 25.78
N ALA A 542 -4.56 11.10 26.23
CA ALA A 542 -5.71 11.92 26.61
C ALA A 542 -5.31 13.05 27.56
N GLY A 543 -5.84 14.26 27.32
CA GLY A 543 -5.44 15.48 28.03
C GLY A 543 -4.28 16.25 27.38
N SER A 544 -3.69 15.75 26.29
CA SER A 544 -2.70 16.52 25.52
C SER A 544 -3.33 17.76 24.87
N THR A 545 -2.61 18.88 24.88
CA THR A 545 -3.05 20.17 24.31
C THR A 545 -2.12 20.62 23.19
N VAL A 546 -2.66 21.21 22.13
CA VAL A 546 -1.87 21.70 21.00
C VAL A 546 -0.99 22.86 21.46
N LEU A 547 0.26 22.89 20.99
CA LEU A 547 1.16 24.03 21.20
C LEU A 547 0.96 25.06 20.09
N ASP A 548 0.93 26.35 20.45
CA ASP A 548 0.87 27.46 19.50
C ASP A 548 2.22 27.65 18.80
N ARG A 549 2.47 26.80 17.79
CA ARG A 549 3.70 26.75 17.00
C ARG A 549 3.38 26.43 15.54
N PRO A 550 4.24 26.80 14.58
CA PRO A 550 4.13 26.31 13.21
C PRO A 550 4.04 24.78 13.20
N TRP A 551 3.08 24.25 12.46
CA TRP A 551 2.77 22.83 12.41
C TRP A 551 2.71 22.28 10.98
N LYS A 552 2.95 23.12 9.97
CA LYS A 552 3.07 22.71 8.58
C LYS A 552 3.89 23.71 7.75
N SER A 553 4.45 23.26 6.64
CA SER A 553 5.13 24.11 5.65
C SER A 553 4.14 24.93 4.82
N ALA A 554 4.63 26.03 4.25
CA ALA A 554 3.82 26.94 3.43
C ALA A 554 3.26 26.29 2.15
N ASP A 555 3.96 25.30 1.59
CA ASP A 555 3.52 24.54 0.42
C ASP A 555 2.52 23.40 0.75
N GLY A 556 2.23 23.17 2.04
CA GLY A 556 1.27 22.15 2.47
C GLY A 556 1.75 20.70 2.30
N THR A 557 3.06 20.49 2.16
CA THR A 557 3.63 19.16 1.91
C THR A 557 4.42 18.58 3.09
N LEU A 558 4.73 19.37 4.12
CA LEU A 558 5.40 18.91 5.33
C LEU A 558 4.55 19.30 6.54
N TYR A 559 4.21 18.33 7.37
CA TYR A 559 3.42 18.52 8.57
C TYR A 559 4.25 18.16 9.80
N HIS A 560 4.14 18.97 10.84
CA HIS A 560 4.89 18.84 12.09
C HIS A 560 4.13 19.36 13.33
N PRO A 561 2.91 18.86 13.63
CA PRO A 561 2.13 19.28 14.80
C PRO A 561 2.84 18.95 16.11
N GLN A 562 2.71 19.86 17.09
CA GLN A 562 3.35 19.76 18.40
C GLN A 562 2.31 19.94 19.50
N TRP A 563 2.47 19.24 20.61
CA TRP A 563 1.55 19.25 21.75
C TRP A 563 2.28 19.16 23.09
N GLN A 564 1.62 19.68 24.11
CA GLN A 564 1.97 19.50 25.50
C GLN A 564 1.28 18.25 26.03
N ARG A 565 2.04 17.29 26.55
CA ARG A 565 1.50 16.08 27.18
C ARG A 565 1.04 16.39 28.63
N PRO A 566 0.10 15.61 29.19
CA PRO A 566 -0.34 15.72 30.58
C PRO A 566 0.76 15.49 31.62
N ASP A 567 1.81 14.75 31.24
CA ASP A 567 3.00 14.51 32.08
C ASP A 567 3.99 15.68 32.09
N GLY A 568 3.65 16.81 31.45
CA GLY A 568 4.48 18.01 31.39
C GLY A 568 5.54 17.98 30.28
N ARG A 569 5.71 16.89 29.54
CA ARG A 569 6.66 16.85 28.41
C ARG A 569 6.05 17.40 27.11
N ALA A 570 6.82 18.20 26.39
CA ALA A 570 6.49 18.53 24.99
C ALA A 570 6.71 17.32 24.08
N ALA A 571 5.89 17.20 23.04
CA ALA A 571 5.98 16.16 22.03
C ALA A 571 5.42 16.67 20.69
N GLY A 572 5.60 15.89 19.64
CA GLY A 572 5.06 16.17 18.32
C GLY A 572 5.20 14.99 17.37
N ALA A 573 4.76 15.20 16.14
CA ALA A 573 5.00 14.30 15.02
C ALA A 573 5.53 15.09 13.83
N ILE A 574 6.17 14.41 12.87
CA ILE A 574 6.57 14.98 11.58
C ILE A 574 6.37 13.96 10.45
N TRP A 575 5.85 14.40 9.31
CA TRP A 575 5.73 13.62 8.07
C TRP A 575 5.69 14.52 6.84
N SER A 576 6.01 13.94 5.68
CA SER A 576 6.03 14.60 4.36
C SER A 576 4.98 13.96 3.45
N TYR A 577 4.06 14.78 2.95
CA TYR A 577 3.02 14.42 2.00
C TYR A 577 3.53 14.63 0.56
N GLY A 578 3.33 13.61 -0.29
CA GLY A 578 3.66 13.64 -1.72
C GLY A 578 5.06 13.13 -2.08
N SER A 579 6.10 13.49 -1.35
CA SER A 579 7.47 12.98 -1.57
C SER A 579 8.27 12.85 -0.27
N ALA A 580 9.16 11.86 -0.20
CA ALA A 580 10.11 11.74 0.89
C ALA A 580 11.13 12.87 0.85
N ARG A 581 11.54 13.37 2.02
CA ARG A 581 12.48 14.48 2.17
C ARG A 581 13.53 14.14 3.20
N LEU A 582 14.79 14.42 2.89
CA LEU A 582 15.86 14.41 3.89
C LEU A 582 15.95 15.81 4.50
N LEU A 583 15.79 15.93 5.82
CA LEU A 583 15.67 17.20 6.52
C LEU A 583 16.59 17.23 7.75
N ALA A 584 17.23 18.37 8.00
CA ALA A 584 17.89 18.65 9.26
C ALA A 584 16.88 19.26 10.25
N LEU A 585 16.64 18.57 11.36
CA LEU A 585 15.66 18.92 12.38
C LEU A 585 16.39 19.38 13.65
N THR A 586 16.19 20.64 14.03
CA THR A 586 16.72 21.20 15.27
C THR A 586 15.64 21.17 16.36
N PHE A 587 15.90 20.47 17.45
CA PHE A 587 15.04 20.37 18.61
C PHE A 587 15.51 21.26 19.77
N SER A 588 14.66 21.47 20.77
CA SER A 588 15.02 22.22 21.98
C SER A 588 15.99 21.48 22.91
N SER A 589 16.19 20.17 22.72
CA SER A 589 17.09 19.34 23.53
C SER A 589 17.55 18.09 22.79
N LYS A 590 18.76 17.60 23.11
CA LYS A 590 19.28 16.29 22.69
C LYS A 590 18.63 15.11 23.42
N ALA A 591 17.87 15.38 24.49
CA ALA A 591 17.16 14.35 25.25
C ALA A 591 15.85 13.91 24.58
N VAL A 592 15.51 14.49 23.43
CA VAL A 592 14.34 14.10 22.65
C VAL A 592 14.45 12.65 22.21
N THR A 593 13.39 11.88 22.43
CA THR A 593 13.27 10.51 21.94
C THR A 593 12.47 10.50 20.64
N LEU A 594 13.00 9.85 19.60
CA LEU A 594 12.31 9.65 18.33
C LEU A 594 11.68 8.26 18.27
N THR A 595 10.45 8.16 17.74
CA THR A 595 9.69 6.91 17.67
C THR A 595 9.01 6.78 16.30
N SER A 596 9.13 5.63 15.65
CA SER A 596 8.44 5.30 14.40
C SER A 596 6.93 5.17 14.61
N GLN A 597 6.15 5.10 13.52
CA GLN A 597 4.71 4.83 13.62
C GLN A 597 4.37 3.48 14.27
N SER A 598 5.27 2.49 14.18
CA SER A 598 5.06 1.17 14.79
C SER A 598 5.39 1.14 16.29
N GLY A 599 5.93 2.23 16.83
CA GLY A 599 6.35 2.34 18.23
C GLY A 599 7.81 1.98 18.48
N ALA A 600 8.59 1.68 17.42
CA ALA A 600 10.02 1.40 17.55
C ALA A 600 10.81 2.69 17.79
N ALA A 601 11.80 2.64 18.68
CA ALA A 601 12.72 3.77 18.87
C ALA A 601 13.58 3.96 17.61
N LEU A 602 13.75 5.20 17.17
CA LEU A 602 14.68 5.54 16.09
C LEU A 602 16.02 5.95 16.71
N ASP A 603 17.11 5.39 16.19
CA ASP A 603 18.44 5.81 16.59
C ASP A 603 18.72 7.21 16.05
N THR A 604 19.21 8.10 16.92
CA THR A 604 19.36 9.53 16.62
C THR A 604 20.82 9.93 16.76
N GLN A 605 21.48 10.14 15.62
CA GLN A 605 22.82 10.73 15.60
C GLN A 605 22.72 12.26 15.64
N TRP A 606 22.78 12.81 16.84
CA TRP A 606 22.83 14.25 17.06
C TRP A 606 24.14 14.84 16.54
N HIS A 607 24.07 15.99 15.87
CA HIS A 607 25.24 16.75 15.45
C HIS A 607 26.03 17.22 16.69
N ASP A 608 27.35 17.29 16.56
CA ASP A 608 28.23 17.69 17.66
C ASP A 608 27.84 19.08 18.18
N GLY A 609 27.70 19.18 19.50
CA GLY A 609 27.35 20.43 20.19
C GLY A 609 25.93 21.00 19.96
N THR A 610 25.10 20.44 19.07
CA THR A 610 23.76 20.99 18.76
C THR A 610 22.65 19.94 18.84
N ALA A 611 21.44 20.31 19.26
CA ALA A 611 20.27 19.43 19.23
C ALA A 611 19.69 19.30 17.80
N THR A 612 20.56 19.07 16.81
CA THR A 612 20.18 18.88 15.40
C THR A 612 20.44 17.45 14.97
N CYS A 613 19.52 16.85 14.22
CA CYS A 613 19.74 15.58 13.54
C CYS A 613 19.20 15.64 12.11
N VAL A 614 19.76 14.87 11.19
CA VAL A 614 19.18 14.68 9.86
C VAL A 614 18.23 13.49 9.91
N LEU A 615 17.08 13.54 9.25
CA LEU A 615 16.13 12.41 9.15
C LEU A 615 15.48 12.35 7.78
N SER A 616 15.25 11.13 7.31
CA SER A 616 14.38 10.88 6.15
C SER A 616 12.93 10.92 6.61
N VAL A 617 12.20 11.96 6.21
CA VAL A 617 10.80 12.17 6.51
C VAL A 617 9.97 11.72 5.32
N THR A 618 9.14 10.70 5.50
CA THR A 618 8.23 10.15 4.49
C THR A 618 6.77 10.46 4.85
N ASP A 619 5.82 9.86 4.16
CA ASP A 619 4.38 9.94 4.44
C ASP A 619 3.93 9.18 5.69
N THR A 620 4.88 8.51 6.36
CA THR A 620 4.73 7.83 7.64
C THR A 620 5.13 8.76 8.79
N PRO A 621 4.27 9.00 9.80
CA PRO A 621 4.63 9.84 10.94
C PRO A 621 5.80 9.31 11.76
N ILE A 622 6.73 10.21 12.06
CA ILE A 622 7.76 10.04 13.09
C ILE A 622 7.36 10.89 14.29
N TYR A 623 7.31 10.30 15.47
CA TYR A 623 7.00 10.99 16.72
C TYR A 623 8.27 11.42 17.44
N PHE A 624 8.20 12.54 18.14
CA PHE A 624 9.23 13.01 19.05
C PHE A 624 8.63 13.40 20.40
N THR A 625 9.31 13.07 21.50
CA THR A 625 8.87 13.39 22.88
C THR A 625 10.05 13.87 23.72
N GLY A 626 9.82 14.79 24.65
CA GLY A 626 10.84 15.35 25.55
C GLY A 626 11.38 16.72 25.13
N GLY A 627 10.80 17.34 24.11
CA GLY A 627 11.21 18.63 23.59
C GLY A 627 10.32 19.07 22.42
N THR A 628 10.64 20.24 21.86
CA THR A 628 9.94 20.89 20.76
C THR A 628 10.83 20.92 19.52
N LEU A 629 10.23 20.86 18.34
CA LEU A 629 10.92 21.11 17.07
C LEU A 629 11.01 22.62 16.86
N GLU A 630 12.23 23.15 16.80
CA GLU A 630 12.56 24.57 16.74
C GLU A 630 12.85 25.04 15.31
N ARG A 631 13.52 24.22 14.50
CA ARG A 631 13.90 24.59 13.13
C ARG A 631 13.97 23.37 12.21
N ILE A 632 13.65 23.59 10.94
CA ILE A 632 13.73 22.60 9.86
C ILE A 632 14.57 23.22 8.73
N ASP A 633 15.66 22.57 8.36
CA ASP A 633 16.59 23.02 7.32
C ASP A 633 16.72 21.95 6.22
N THR A 634 16.84 22.36 4.96
CA THR A 634 17.09 21.46 3.81
C THR A 634 18.57 21.34 3.47
N ALA A 635 19.41 22.20 4.05
CA ALA A 635 20.85 22.16 3.90
C ALA A 635 21.49 21.40 5.07
N PHE A 636 22.33 20.43 4.75
CA PHE A 636 23.10 19.63 5.71
C PHE A 636 24.37 19.12 5.05
N ALA A 637 25.37 18.74 5.85
CA ALA A 637 26.55 18.11 5.28
C ALA A 637 26.20 16.68 4.81
N PRO A 638 26.71 16.20 3.66
CA PRO A 638 26.49 14.83 3.21
C PRO A 638 26.88 13.76 4.25
N ALA A 639 27.90 14.03 5.07
CA ALA A 639 28.31 13.13 6.15
C ALA A 639 27.23 13.00 7.25
N ASP A 640 26.50 14.08 7.54
CA ASP A 640 25.40 14.07 8.52
C ASP A 640 24.20 13.26 8.00
N ALA A 641 23.88 13.41 6.72
CA ALA A 641 22.89 12.60 6.03
C ALA A 641 23.19 11.10 6.13
N LEU A 642 24.44 10.70 5.83
CA LEU A 642 24.86 9.29 5.93
C LEU A 642 24.79 8.78 7.37
N ARG A 643 25.27 9.56 8.35
CA ARG A 643 25.20 9.25 9.78
C ARG A 643 23.76 9.01 10.26
N ALA A 644 22.82 9.75 9.73
CA ALA A 644 21.40 9.61 10.04
C ALA A 644 20.71 8.44 9.31
N MET A 645 21.00 8.26 8.03
CA MET A 645 20.29 7.29 7.19
C MET A 645 20.70 5.86 7.49
N VAL A 646 22.00 5.62 7.73
CA VAL A 646 22.53 4.27 7.90
C VAL A 646 21.89 3.52 9.09
N PRO A 647 21.83 4.07 10.32
CA PRO A 647 21.19 3.37 11.44
C PRO A 647 19.71 3.05 11.19
N ASN A 648 18.97 4.00 10.63
CA ASN A 648 17.55 3.82 10.35
C ASN A 648 17.31 2.78 9.24
N ALA A 649 18.17 2.76 8.20
CA ALA A 649 18.13 1.74 7.17
C ALA A 649 18.42 0.35 7.73
N PHE A 650 19.41 0.23 8.63
CA PHE A 650 19.71 -1.03 9.31
C PHE A 650 18.59 -1.47 10.28
N ALA A 651 17.93 -0.54 10.96
CA ALA A 651 16.79 -0.84 11.82
C ALA A 651 15.59 -1.37 11.00
N ALA A 652 15.27 -0.71 9.88
CA ALA A 652 14.24 -1.17 8.95
C ALA A 652 14.60 -2.53 8.33
N ALA A 653 15.85 -2.73 7.93
CA ALA A 653 16.33 -4.02 7.43
C ALA A 653 16.23 -5.11 8.51
N ALA A 654 16.62 -4.82 9.75
CA ALA A 654 16.48 -5.76 10.87
C ALA A 654 15.03 -6.18 11.09
N GLU A 655 14.07 -5.27 11.04
CA GLU A 655 12.64 -5.60 11.13
C GLU A 655 12.19 -6.52 9.98
N GLN A 656 12.54 -6.19 8.74
CA GLN A 656 12.21 -7.00 7.57
C GLN A 656 12.84 -8.40 7.64
N TYR A 657 14.12 -8.49 8.00
CA TYR A 657 14.83 -9.76 8.07
C TYR A 657 14.33 -10.64 9.22
N ARG A 658 13.89 -10.08 10.36
CA ARG A 658 13.16 -10.86 11.38
C ARG A 658 11.87 -11.46 10.81
N GLY A 659 11.14 -10.68 10.01
CA GLY A 659 9.94 -11.15 9.31
C GLY A 659 10.22 -12.26 8.30
N ILE A 660 11.37 -12.22 7.62
CA ILE A 660 11.81 -13.26 6.68
C ILE A 660 12.22 -14.52 7.44
N LEU A 661 13.05 -14.40 8.50
CA LEU A 661 13.49 -15.52 9.33
C LEU A 661 12.29 -16.30 9.88
N LYS A 662 11.30 -15.59 10.44
CA LYS A 662 10.06 -16.21 10.94
C LYS A 662 9.32 -17.03 9.89
N ARG A 663 9.35 -16.62 8.62
CA ARG A 663 8.70 -17.35 7.51
C ARG A 663 9.51 -18.55 7.01
N LEU A 664 10.81 -18.57 7.29
CA LEU A 664 11.71 -19.67 6.94
C LEU A 664 11.86 -20.68 8.09
N GLU A 665 11.28 -20.42 9.27
CA GLU A 665 11.27 -21.36 10.39
C GLU A 665 10.77 -22.74 9.96
N GLY A 666 11.53 -23.79 10.28
CA GLY A 666 11.22 -25.17 9.93
C GLY A 666 11.51 -25.57 8.48
N THR A 667 12.04 -24.68 7.65
CA THR A 667 12.49 -25.01 6.29
C THR A 667 13.94 -25.49 6.28
N THR A 668 14.29 -26.35 5.32
CA THR A 668 15.66 -26.85 5.09
C THR A 668 16.07 -26.54 3.66
N ASP A 669 17.30 -26.07 3.45
CA ASP A 669 17.84 -25.76 2.12
C ASP A 669 16.96 -24.79 1.31
N GLN A 670 16.33 -23.82 1.99
CA GLN A 670 15.50 -22.79 1.38
C GLN A 670 16.05 -21.40 1.70
N PHE A 671 16.28 -20.61 0.65
CA PHE A 671 16.74 -19.23 0.74
C PHE A 671 15.72 -18.30 0.08
N PRO A 672 15.48 -17.10 0.63
CA PRO A 672 14.56 -16.15 0.04
C PRO A 672 15.12 -15.60 -1.28
N ARG A 673 14.26 -15.49 -2.30
CA ARG A 673 14.63 -14.89 -3.61
C ARG A 673 13.88 -13.61 -3.90
N ARG A 674 12.56 -13.63 -3.74
CA ARG A 674 11.69 -12.47 -4.03
C ARG A 674 10.38 -12.57 -3.28
N TRP A 675 9.69 -11.44 -3.20
CA TRP A 675 8.28 -11.39 -2.83
C TRP A 675 7.45 -11.39 -4.11
N GLU A 676 6.48 -12.28 -4.22
CA GLU A 676 5.63 -12.39 -5.41
C GLU A 676 4.23 -12.81 -4.97
N ASN A 677 3.20 -12.09 -5.42
CA ASN A 677 1.79 -12.39 -5.13
C ASN A 677 1.49 -12.60 -3.64
N GLY A 678 2.05 -11.75 -2.77
CA GLY A 678 1.84 -11.82 -1.32
C GLY A 678 2.56 -12.97 -0.61
N LYS A 679 3.45 -13.69 -1.29
CA LYS A 679 4.19 -14.83 -0.75
C LYS A 679 5.70 -14.65 -0.92
N LEU A 680 6.44 -15.20 0.03
CA LEU A 680 7.89 -15.33 -0.08
C LEU A 680 8.21 -16.49 -1.03
N VAL A 681 8.85 -16.19 -2.15
CA VAL A 681 9.39 -17.20 -3.08
C VAL A 681 10.79 -17.57 -2.64
N THR A 682 11.02 -18.87 -2.43
CA THR A 682 12.30 -19.43 -2.00
C THR A 682 13.00 -20.17 -3.14
N ILE A 683 14.29 -20.41 -2.95
CA ILE A 683 15.16 -21.18 -3.84
C ILE A 683 16.02 -22.17 -3.06
N GLY A 684 16.52 -23.18 -3.77
CA GLY A 684 17.51 -24.11 -3.24
C GLY A 684 18.94 -23.56 -3.22
N PRO A 685 19.89 -24.29 -2.59
CA PRO A 685 21.28 -23.88 -2.41
C PRO A 685 22.05 -23.66 -3.72
N LYS A 686 21.71 -24.41 -4.78
CA LYS A 686 22.40 -24.40 -6.09
C LYS A 686 21.99 -23.24 -7.01
N GLU A 687 21.00 -22.45 -6.61
CA GLU A 687 20.62 -21.23 -7.32
C GLU A 687 21.60 -20.09 -7.03
N TRP A 688 21.88 -19.26 -8.03
CA TRP A 688 22.96 -18.27 -7.97
C TRP A 688 22.77 -17.18 -6.90
N THR A 689 21.54 -16.95 -6.44
CA THR A 689 21.22 -15.96 -5.40
C THR A 689 21.30 -16.49 -3.96
N SER A 690 21.65 -17.77 -3.76
CA SER A 690 21.57 -18.43 -2.45
C SER A 690 22.50 -17.83 -1.40
N GLY A 691 23.65 -17.26 -1.81
CA GLY A 691 24.63 -16.64 -0.92
C GLY A 691 24.21 -15.27 -0.34
N PHE A 692 23.31 -14.53 -1.02
CA PHE A 692 23.03 -13.14 -0.65
C PHE A 692 22.30 -12.99 0.67
N PHE A 693 21.34 -13.88 0.96
CA PHE A 693 20.60 -13.84 2.22
C PHE A 693 21.51 -14.03 3.44
N PRO A 694 22.30 -15.13 3.56
CA PRO A 694 23.27 -15.26 4.64
C PRO A 694 24.33 -14.16 4.64
N GLY A 695 24.76 -13.67 3.48
CA GLY A 695 25.66 -12.51 3.40
C GLY A 695 25.07 -11.25 4.02
N SER A 696 23.78 -11.00 3.82
CA SER A 696 23.07 -9.87 4.42
C SER A 696 22.91 -10.03 5.94
N LEU A 697 22.68 -11.25 6.43
CA LEU A 697 22.66 -11.54 7.87
C LEU A 697 24.02 -11.23 8.52
N TRP A 698 25.13 -11.53 7.84
CA TRP A 698 26.47 -11.13 8.31
C TRP A 698 26.64 -9.61 8.37
N TYR A 699 26.13 -8.84 7.40
CA TYR A 699 26.16 -7.37 7.46
C TYR A 699 25.27 -6.81 8.58
N LEU A 700 24.09 -7.42 8.83
CA LEU A 700 23.26 -7.07 9.98
C LEU A 700 24.02 -7.33 11.29
N TYR A 701 24.72 -8.46 11.42
CA TYR A 701 25.57 -8.74 12.58
C TYR A 701 26.72 -7.75 12.70
N GLU A 702 27.44 -7.46 11.62
CA GLU A 702 28.55 -6.50 11.60
C GLU A 702 28.11 -5.13 12.12
N TYR A 703 26.94 -4.66 11.68
CA TYR A 703 26.42 -3.36 12.09
C TYR A 703 25.86 -3.37 13.52
N THR A 704 24.98 -4.32 13.83
CA THR A 704 24.20 -4.30 15.09
C THR A 704 24.92 -4.97 16.26
N GLN A 705 25.88 -5.86 15.97
CA GLN A 705 26.52 -6.76 16.93
C GLN A 705 25.54 -7.66 17.71
N ALA A 706 24.28 -7.76 17.28
CA ALA A 706 23.27 -8.53 18.01
C ALA A 706 23.45 -10.04 17.77
N PRO A 707 23.47 -10.88 18.83
CA PRO A 707 23.73 -12.32 18.70
C PRO A 707 22.78 -13.05 17.74
N GLU A 708 21.51 -12.62 17.66
CA GLU A 708 20.52 -13.27 16.80
C GLU A 708 20.94 -13.29 15.32
N TRP A 709 21.63 -12.24 14.86
CA TRP A 709 22.07 -12.14 13.47
C TRP A 709 23.26 -13.04 13.20
N LYS A 710 24.17 -13.18 14.18
CA LYS A 710 25.30 -14.10 14.07
C LYS A 710 24.83 -15.55 13.98
N GLU A 711 23.90 -15.93 14.85
CA GLU A 711 23.35 -17.29 14.90
C GLU A 711 22.64 -17.63 13.59
N ALA A 712 21.77 -16.74 13.10
CA ALA A 712 21.10 -16.91 11.83
C ALA A 712 22.12 -16.96 10.66
N ALA A 713 23.11 -16.05 10.64
CA ALA A 713 24.12 -16.03 9.58
C ALA A 713 24.95 -17.32 9.53
N LEU A 714 25.37 -17.85 10.69
CA LEU A 714 26.07 -19.14 10.78
C LEU A 714 25.21 -20.29 10.25
N HIS A 715 23.94 -20.35 10.65
CA HIS A 715 23.02 -21.39 10.22
C HIS A 715 22.82 -21.42 8.71
N TYR A 716 22.44 -20.29 8.10
CA TYR A 716 22.18 -20.22 6.66
C TYR A 716 23.45 -20.26 5.81
N THR A 717 24.60 -19.78 6.33
CA THR A 717 25.89 -19.94 5.62
C THR A 717 26.30 -21.42 5.59
N GLY A 718 26.12 -22.15 6.71
CA GLY A 718 26.45 -23.58 6.78
C GLY A 718 25.70 -24.44 5.76
N MET A 719 24.43 -24.13 5.48
CA MET A 719 23.65 -24.81 4.42
C MET A 719 24.29 -24.74 3.03
N LEU A 720 25.12 -23.72 2.77
CA LEU A 720 25.80 -23.53 1.48
C LEU A 720 27.12 -24.29 1.36
N GLU A 721 27.57 -25.03 2.39
CA GLU A 721 28.79 -25.85 2.31
C GLU A 721 28.75 -26.81 1.11
N GLN A 722 27.57 -27.35 0.78
CA GLN A 722 27.33 -28.24 -0.35
C GLN A 722 27.72 -27.64 -1.73
N ILE A 723 27.92 -26.33 -1.81
CA ILE A 723 28.33 -25.63 -3.04
C ILE A 723 29.84 -25.66 -3.26
N ARG A 724 30.66 -26.06 -2.27
CA ARG A 724 32.14 -26.04 -2.34
C ARG A 724 32.75 -26.75 -3.56
N HIS A 725 32.05 -27.74 -4.14
CA HIS A 725 32.51 -28.46 -5.34
C HIS A 725 31.57 -28.30 -6.55
N PHE A 726 30.65 -27.34 -6.51
CA PHE A 726 29.70 -27.12 -7.58
C PHE A 726 30.37 -26.44 -8.79
N THR A 727 30.17 -27.02 -9.98
CA THR A 727 30.78 -26.55 -11.25
C THR A 727 29.76 -26.16 -12.32
N GLY A 728 28.47 -26.15 -11.98
CA GLY A 728 27.37 -26.00 -12.96
C GLY A 728 27.23 -24.60 -13.56
N ASN A 729 27.70 -23.55 -12.88
CA ASN A 729 27.74 -22.19 -13.40
C ASN A 729 28.94 -21.43 -12.81
N HIS A 730 29.12 -20.20 -13.26
CA HIS A 730 30.20 -19.30 -12.84
C HIS A 730 29.90 -18.49 -11.57
N ASP A 731 28.70 -18.59 -11.01
CA ASP A 731 28.20 -17.75 -9.91
C ASP A 731 28.70 -18.18 -8.53
N ILE A 732 29.74 -19.01 -8.48
CA ILE A 732 30.30 -19.58 -7.24
C ILE A 732 30.78 -18.48 -6.28
N GLY A 733 31.27 -17.36 -6.81
CA GLY A 733 31.63 -16.19 -6.00
C GLY A 733 30.41 -15.57 -5.30
N PHE A 734 29.30 -15.40 -6.01
CA PHE A 734 28.04 -14.95 -5.39
C PHE A 734 27.53 -15.93 -4.34
N MET A 735 27.56 -17.24 -4.65
CA MET A 735 27.00 -18.26 -3.77
C MET A 735 27.82 -18.43 -2.47
N LEU A 736 29.15 -18.38 -2.56
CA LEU A 736 30.02 -18.68 -1.43
C LEU A 736 30.72 -17.45 -0.83
N TYR A 737 31.27 -16.53 -1.63
CA TYR A 737 32.19 -15.53 -1.09
C TYR A 737 31.48 -14.44 -0.28
N CYS A 738 30.26 -14.03 -0.66
CA CYS A 738 29.51 -13.04 0.11
C CYS A 738 28.94 -13.57 1.45
N SER A 739 28.88 -14.89 1.63
CA SER A 739 28.42 -15.54 2.87
C SER A 739 29.61 -16.06 3.67
N PHE A 740 30.31 -17.10 3.20
CA PHE A 740 31.50 -17.67 3.85
C PHE A 740 32.64 -16.65 4.00
N GLY A 741 32.86 -15.78 3.02
CA GLY A 741 33.91 -14.75 3.12
C GLY A 741 33.64 -13.74 4.23
N ASN A 742 32.38 -13.33 4.40
CA ASN A 742 31.97 -12.48 5.52
C ASN A 742 32.01 -13.24 6.86
N GLY A 743 31.58 -14.50 6.90
CA GLY A 743 31.69 -15.33 8.09
C GLY A 743 33.14 -15.52 8.55
N LEU A 744 34.06 -15.76 7.61
CA LEU A 744 35.49 -15.86 7.91
C LEU A 744 36.04 -14.54 8.49
N ARG A 745 35.66 -13.40 7.91
CA ARG A 745 36.07 -12.07 8.36
C ARG A 745 35.55 -11.69 9.75
N LEU A 746 34.31 -12.08 10.07
CA LEU A 746 33.59 -11.58 11.25
C LEU A 746 33.54 -12.58 12.42
N ALA A 747 33.64 -13.88 12.15
CA ALA A 747 33.53 -14.93 13.15
C ALA A 747 34.61 -16.02 13.05
N ASN A 748 35.31 -16.10 11.91
CA ASN A 748 36.33 -17.08 11.60
C ASN A 748 36.01 -18.54 12.01
N PRO A 749 34.88 -19.13 11.57
CA PRO A 749 34.56 -20.52 11.89
C PRO A 749 35.52 -21.51 11.21
N ASP A 750 35.76 -22.64 11.87
CA ASP A 750 36.56 -23.74 11.29
C ASP A 750 35.93 -24.26 9.98
N GLY A 751 36.76 -24.60 8.99
CA GLY A 751 36.32 -25.18 7.72
C GLY A 751 35.91 -24.17 6.64
N TYR A 752 35.65 -22.90 7.00
CA TYR A 752 35.18 -21.89 6.03
C TYR A 752 36.23 -21.56 4.98
N LYS A 753 37.51 -21.56 5.37
CA LYS A 753 38.62 -21.30 4.44
C LYS A 753 38.71 -22.38 3.38
N GLU A 754 38.57 -23.64 3.77
CA GLU A 754 38.63 -24.80 2.89
C GLU A 754 37.46 -24.80 1.90
N VAL A 755 36.25 -24.47 2.34
CA VAL A 755 35.08 -24.32 1.48
C VAL A 755 35.31 -23.27 0.39
N LEU A 756 35.88 -22.11 0.74
CA LEU A 756 36.16 -21.05 -0.23
C LEU A 756 37.27 -21.42 -1.22
N LEU A 757 38.33 -22.10 -0.77
CA LEU A 757 39.41 -22.57 -1.65
C LEU A 757 38.90 -23.63 -2.64
N ASP A 758 38.07 -24.56 -2.17
CA ASP A 758 37.44 -25.56 -3.04
C ASP A 758 36.49 -24.90 -4.04
N GLY A 759 35.68 -23.93 -3.59
CA GLY A 759 34.80 -23.16 -4.46
C GLY A 759 35.58 -22.39 -5.53
N ALA A 760 36.71 -21.78 -5.18
CA ALA A 760 37.59 -21.11 -6.13
C ALA A 760 38.17 -22.10 -7.16
N ALA A 761 38.57 -23.29 -6.72
CA ALA A 761 39.03 -24.36 -7.61
C ALA A 761 37.91 -24.83 -8.55
N ALA A 762 36.69 -24.99 -8.03
CA ALA A 762 35.51 -25.34 -8.82
C ALA A 762 35.19 -24.28 -9.89
N LEU A 763 35.24 -22.99 -9.52
CA LEU A 763 35.06 -21.88 -10.47
C LEU A 763 36.11 -21.90 -11.58
N CYS A 764 37.38 -22.19 -11.26
CA CYS A 764 38.46 -22.27 -12.24
C CYS A 764 38.24 -23.36 -13.30
N THR A 765 37.47 -24.41 -13.02
CA THR A 765 37.16 -25.47 -14.01
C THR A 765 36.39 -24.94 -15.23
N ARG A 766 35.76 -23.77 -15.10
CA ARG A 766 35.02 -23.11 -16.18
C ARG A 766 35.87 -22.15 -17.02
N PHE A 767 37.15 -21.97 -16.68
CA PHE A 767 38.08 -21.17 -17.46
C PHE A 767 38.43 -21.86 -18.77
N ILE A 768 38.35 -21.13 -19.88
CA ILE A 768 38.73 -21.60 -21.22
C ILE A 768 40.07 -20.97 -21.59
N PRO A 769 41.20 -21.70 -21.48
CA PRO A 769 42.53 -21.11 -21.61
C PRO A 769 42.80 -20.40 -22.94
N ARG A 770 42.25 -20.91 -24.05
CA ARG A 770 42.41 -20.29 -25.37
C ARG A 770 41.64 -18.98 -25.52
N LEU A 771 40.49 -18.87 -24.88
CA LEU A 771 39.68 -17.64 -24.89
C LEU A 771 40.17 -16.64 -23.84
N GLY A 772 40.73 -17.16 -22.74
CA GLY A 772 41.16 -16.36 -21.59
C GLY A 772 40.00 -15.90 -20.71
N MET A 773 38.85 -16.57 -20.76
CA MET A 773 37.62 -16.18 -20.05
C MET A 773 36.97 -17.37 -19.33
N ILE A 774 36.16 -17.07 -18.33
CA ILE A 774 35.37 -18.03 -17.57
C ILE A 774 34.01 -18.14 -18.25
N ARG A 775 33.61 -19.36 -18.61
CA ARG A 775 32.32 -19.62 -19.27
C ARG A 775 31.18 -19.55 -18.25
N SER A 776 30.13 -18.81 -18.57
CA SER A 776 29.03 -18.56 -17.62
C SER A 776 28.17 -19.79 -17.34
N TRP A 777 27.64 -20.41 -18.39
CA TRP A 777 26.76 -21.58 -18.34
C TRP A 777 27.06 -22.53 -19.51
N ASP A 778 26.35 -23.65 -19.57
CA ASP A 778 26.57 -24.69 -20.59
C ASP A 778 25.54 -24.65 -21.74
N ASN A 779 24.72 -23.60 -21.79
CA ASN A 779 23.92 -23.24 -22.96
C ASN A 779 24.74 -22.34 -23.91
N PHE A 780 24.43 -22.32 -25.21
CA PHE A 780 25.24 -21.65 -26.25
C PHE A 780 26.65 -22.26 -26.44
N ASN A 781 27.52 -21.58 -27.20
CA ASN A 781 28.86 -22.09 -27.49
C ASN A 781 29.82 -21.83 -26.32
N ASN A 782 29.99 -20.57 -25.97
CA ASN A 782 30.73 -20.12 -24.81
C ASN A 782 30.20 -18.74 -24.35
N PRO A 783 29.04 -18.70 -23.68
CA PRO A 783 28.49 -17.45 -23.20
C PRO A 783 29.37 -16.93 -22.07
N VAL A 784 29.66 -15.62 -22.12
CA VAL A 784 30.25 -14.89 -21.00
C VAL A 784 29.37 -13.69 -20.70
N ILE A 785 29.01 -13.55 -19.43
CA ILE A 785 28.15 -12.47 -18.97
C ILE A 785 28.85 -11.55 -17.97
N ILE A 786 28.44 -10.28 -17.95
CA ILE A 786 29.19 -9.20 -17.27
C ILE A 786 29.33 -9.37 -15.75
N ASP A 787 28.42 -10.10 -15.09
CA ASP A 787 28.51 -10.42 -13.65
C ASP A 787 29.60 -11.45 -13.32
N ASN A 788 30.25 -12.07 -14.32
CA ASN A 788 31.48 -12.82 -14.07
C ASN A 788 32.52 -11.96 -13.35
N MET A 789 32.52 -10.66 -13.63
CA MET A 789 33.40 -9.70 -12.95
C MET A 789 33.20 -9.68 -11.43
N MET A 790 31.99 -9.96 -10.94
CA MET A 790 31.69 -10.03 -9.50
C MET A 790 32.23 -11.31 -8.84
N ASN A 791 32.42 -12.37 -9.62
CA ASN A 791 32.89 -13.66 -9.13
C ASN A 791 34.42 -13.74 -9.02
N LEU A 792 35.14 -12.79 -9.62
CA LEU A 792 36.61 -12.76 -9.62
C LEU A 792 37.20 -12.46 -8.23
N GLU A 793 36.43 -11.83 -7.33
CA GLU A 793 36.90 -11.49 -5.98
C GLU A 793 37.26 -12.76 -5.18
N LEU A 794 36.50 -13.85 -5.35
CA LEU A 794 36.79 -15.15 -4.76
C LEU A 794 38.16 -15.68 -5.23
N LEU A 795 38.48 -15.53 -6.51
CA LEU A 795 39.76 -16.00 -7.07
C LEU A 795 40.92 -15.14 -6.58
N MET A 796 40.76 -13.82 -6.53
CA MET A 796 41.78 -12.92 -5.98
C MET A 796 42.03 -13.19 -4.49
N TRP A 797 40.98 -13.46 -3.72
CA TRP A 797 41.10 -13.91 -2.34
C TRP A 797 41.83 -15.25 -2.24
N ALA A 798 41.44 -16.26 -3.03
CA ALA A 798 42.06 -17.59 -3.01
C ALA A 798 43.55 -17.53 -3.33
N ALA A 799 43.95 -16.73 -4.34
CA ALA A 799 45.35 -16.50 -4.68
C ALA A 799 46.17 -15.99 -3.48
N LYS A 800 45.61 -15.03 -2.73
CA LYS A 800 46.26 -14.47 -1.52
C LYS A 800 46.34 -15.48 -0.38
N GLN A 801 45.33 -16.32 -0.22
CA GLN A 801 45.24 -17.25 0.91
C GLN A 801 46.00 -18.57 0.71
N SER A 802 46.15 -19.04 -0.52
CA SER A 802 46.87 -20.28 -0.84
C SER A 802 48.28 -20.05 -1.41
N GLY A 803 48.55 -18.87 -1.98
CA GLY A 803 49.76 -18.59 -2.73
C GLY A 803 49.76 -19.16 -4.16
N GLU A 804 48.69 -19.80 -4.61
CA GLU A 804 48.59 -20.36 -5.95
C GLU A 804 48.26 -19.30 -7.00
N LYS A 805 49.23 -19.01 -7.89
CA LYS A 805 49.08 -17.97 -8.93
C LYS A 805 47.97 -18.23 -9.94
N ARG A 806 47.59 -19.48 -10.17
CA ARG A 806 46.54 -19.84 -11.15
C ARG A 806 45.24 -19.06 -10.91
N PHE A 807 44.88 -18.81 -9.66
CA PHE A 807 43.65 -18.10 -9.31
C PHE A 807 43.70 -16.64 -9.77
N SER A 808 44.78 -15.92 -9.46
CA SER A 808 44.97 -14.54 -9.91
C SER A 808 45.19 -14.43 -11.42
N ASP A 809 45.89 -15.38 -12.04
CA ASP A 809 46.16 -15.38 -13.48
C ASP A 809 44.86 -15.52 -14.29
N ILE A 810 43.96 -16.41 -13.84
CA ILE A 810 42.64 -16.59 -14.44
C ILE A 810 41.77 -15.33 -14.27
N ALA A 811 41.75 -14.74 -13.07
CA ALA A 811 40.98 -13.53 -12.79
C ALA A 811 41.45 -12.33 -13.64
N LEU A 812 42.77 -12.11 -13.73
CA LEU A 812 43.37 -11.08 -14.57
C LEU A 812 43.06 -11.32 -16.05
N SER A 813 43.22 -12.56 -16.53
CA SER A 813 42.91 -12.90 -17.91
C SER A 813 41.44 -12.61 -18.22
N HIS A 814 40.51 -13.02 -17.35
CA HIS A 814 39.08 -12.77 -17.55
C HIS A 814 38.80 -11.26 -17.64
N ALA A 815 39.24 -10.48 -16.65
CA ALA A 815 39.00 -9.04 -16.61
C ALA A 815 39.57 -8.31 -17.83
N ASP A 816 40.78 -8.68 -18.28
CA ASP A 816 41.42 -8.10 -19.47
C ASP A 816 40.64 -8.39 -20.75
N GLN A 817 40.10 -9.60 -20.90
CA GLN A 817 39.30 -9.94 -22.08
C GLN A 817 37.92 -9.27 -22.04
N THR A 818 37.32 -9.17 -20.86
CA THR A 818 36.03 -8.48 -20.67
C THR A 818 36.17 -6.99 -21.02
N ASP A 819 37.20 -6.29 -20.52
CA ASP A 819 37.44 -4.88 -20.84
C ASP A 819 37.56 -4.63 -22.36
N ARG A 820 38.18 -5.57 -23.07
CA ARG A 820 38.40 -5.47 -24.52
C ARG A 820 37.17 -5.79 -25.36
N ARG A 821 36.23 -6.61 -24.87
CA ARG A 821 35.24 -7.28 -25.73
C ARG A 821 33.78 -7.17 -25.28
N HIS A 822 33.51 -6.75 -24.04
CA HIS A 822 32.14 -6.69 -23.48
C HIS A 822 31.50 -5.30 -23.46
N PHE A 823 32.08 -4.31 -24.12
CA PHE A 823 31.62 -2.92 -24.07
C PHE A 823 31.25 -2.36 -25.43
N ARG A 824 30.17 -1.58 -25.46
CA ARG A 824 29.70 -0.78 -26.58
C ARG A 824 30.56 0.47 -26.77
N PRO A 825 30.49 1.13 -27.94
CA PRO A 825 31.21 2.37 -28.20
C PRO A 825 30.91 3.51 -27.21
N ASP A 826 29.68 3.56 -26.68
CA ASP A 826 29.24 4.55 -25.70
C ASP A 826 29.72 4.28 -24.26
N GLY A 827 30.45 3.18 -24.06
CA GLY A 827 30.98 2.79 -22.75
C GLY A 827 30.08 1.86 -21.95
N SER A 828 28.85 1.59 -22.39
CA SER A 828 27.94 0.65 -21.73
C SER A 828 28.33 -0.81 -21.98
N ALA A 829 28.05 -1.69 -21.02
CA ALA A 829 28.31 -3.11 -21.09
C ALA A 829 27.20 -3.89 -21.80
N TYR A 830 27.58 -4.85 -22.65
CA TYR A 830 26.69 -5.93 -23.06
C TYR A 830 26.45 -6.88 -21.88
N HIS A 831 25.22 -7.37 -21.72
CA HIS A 831 24.94 -8.36 -20.68
C HIS A 831 25.51 -9.74 -21.05
N ILE A 832 25.19 -10.25 -22.25
CA ILE A 832 25.61 -11.57 -22.74
C ILE A 832 26.34 -11.45 -24.08
N VAL A 833 27.55 -12.03 -24.14
CA VAL A 833 28.31 -12.20 -25.37
C VAL A 833 28.67 -13.68 -25.54
N ASP A 834 28.29 -14.28 -26.68
CA ASP A 834 28.66 -15.66 -27.01
C ASP A 834 29.93 -15.68 -27.86
N TYR A 835 30.94 -16.45 -27.43
CA TYR A 835 32.24 -16.52 -28.07
C TYR A 835 32.48 -17.87 -28.73
N ASN A 836 33.26 -17.86 -29.81
CA ASN A 836 33.93 -19.05 -30.28
C ASN A 836 35.10 -19.39 -29.32
N PRO A 837 35.10 -20.57 -28.66
CA PRO A 837 36.10 -20.91 -27.66
C PRO A 837 37.50 -21.19 -28.24
N LEU A 838 37.63 -21.34 -29.56
CA LEU A 838 38.91 -21.62 -30.24
C LEU A 838 39.64 -20.36 -30.68
N ASN A 839 38.90 -19.35 -31.17
CA ASN A 839 39.49 -18.15 -31.79
C ASN A 839 38.97 -16.82 -31.22
N GLY A 840 38.00 -16.84 -30.30
CA GLY A 840 37.46 -15.64 -29.66
C GLY A 840 36.55 -14.78 -30.54
N LYS A 841 36.16 -15.24 -31.74
CA LYS A 841 35.17 -14.55 -32.56
C LYS A 841 33.82 -14.50 -31.83
N ILE A 842 33.18 -13.33 -31.82
CA ILE A 842 31.84 -13.17 -31.25
C ILE A 842 30.82 -13.79 -32.21
N TYR A 843 29.98 -14.68 -31.68
CA TYR A 843 28.85 -15.28 -32.38
C TYR A 843 27.57 -14.46 -32.25
N GLY A 844 27.38 -13.76 -31.13
CA GLY A 844 26.22 -12.90 -30.96
C GLY A 844 26.17 -12.21 -29.60
N TYR A 845 25.29 -11.22 -29.54
CA TYR A 845 24.90 -10.51 -28.32
C TYR A 845 23.47 -10.90 -27.96
N TYR A 846 23.19 -11.09 -26.68
CA TYR A 846 21.86 -11.47 -26.23
C TYR A 846 21.39 -10.58 -25.08
N ALA A 847 20.11 -10.25 -25.11
CA ALA A 847 19.49 -9.36 -24.13
C ALA A 847 19.57 -9.90 -22.70
N GLY A 848 19.33 -11.20 -22.54
CA GLY A 848 19.09 -11.83 -21.23
C GLY A 848 18.06 -11.04 -20.43
N GLN A 849 18.51 -10.34 -19.40
CA GLN A 849 17.66 -9.55 -18.50
C GLN A 849 17.35 -8.14 -19.02
N GLY A 850 18.02 -7.65 -20.06
CA GLY A 850 17.78 -6.34 -20.68
C GLY A 850 16.59 -6.29 -21.64
N ALA A 851 16.19 -5.08 -22.03
CA ALA A 851 15.11 -4.80 -22.98
C ALA A 851 15.41 -5.35 -24.38
N SER A 852 16.66 -5.27 -24.80
CA SER A 852 17.20 -5.88 -26.02
C SER A 852 18.68 -6.20 -25.85
N ALA A 853 19.31 -6.85 -26.84
CA ALA A 853 20.75 -7.07 -26.83
C ALA A 853 21.54 -5.75 -26.90
N ASP A 854 20.94 -4.71 -27.47
CA ASP A 854 21.54 -3.40 -27.64
C ASP A 854 21.23 -2.45 -26.48
N ALA A 855 20.26 -2.78 -25.63
CA ALA A 855 19.86 -1.96 -24.50
C ALA A 855 20.90 -2.01 -23.34
N PRO A 856 21.21 -0.87 -22.70
CA PRO A 856 22.10 -0.81 -21.56
C PRO A 856 21.38 -1.17 -20.25
N TRP A 857 21.12 -2.45 -20.05
CA TRP A 857 20.49 -2.96 -18.84
C TRP A 857 21.20 -2.50 -17.54
N ALA A 858 20.45 -1.84 -16.65
CA ALA A 858 21.01 -1.06 -15.54
C ALA A 858 21.88 -1.89 -14.59
N ARG A 859 21.42 -3.08 -14.17
CA ARG A 859 22.21 -3.95 -13.28
C ARG A 859 23.47 -4.50 -13.95
N GLY A 860 23.45 -4.71 -15.26
CA GLY A 860 24.64 -5.13 -16.00
C GLY A 860 25.74 -4.06 -15.98
N GLN A 861 25.34 -2.79 -16.06
CA GLN A 861 26.25 -1.66 -15.92
C GLN A 861 26.85 -1.59 -14.52
N SER A 862 26.02 -1.77 -13.48
CA SER A 862 26.46 -1.80 -12.09
C SER A 862 27.44 -2.93 -11.79
N TRP A 863 27.26 -4.11 -12.37
CA TRP A 863 28.21 -5.22 -12.27
C TRP A 863 29.56 -4.92 -12.91
N GLY A 864 29.56 -4.27 -14.08
CA GLY A 864 30.78 -3.77 -14.67
C GLY A 864 31.49 -2.78 -13.75
N LEU A 865 30.76 -1.76 -13.26
CA LEU A 865 31.34 -0.72 -12.40
C LEU A 865 31.95 -1.31 -11.13
N TYR A 866 31.19 -2.13 -10.40
CA TYR A 866 31.66 -2.76 -9.18
C TYR A 866 32.85 -3.67 -9.48
N GLY A 867 32.72 -4.56 -10.47
CA GLY A 867 33.74 -5.56 -10.78
C GLY A 867 35.08 -4.97 -11.20
N PHE A 868 35.08 -3.92 -12.03
CA PHE A 868 36.33 -3.23 -12.41
C PHE A 868 36.91 -2.40 -11.25
N THR A 869 36.07 -1.82 -10.39
CA THR A 869 36.53 -1.15 -9.17
C THR A 869 37.21 -2.15 -8.22
N MET A 870 36.60 -3.33 -8.03
CA MET A 870 37.17 -4.43 -7.25
C MET A 870 38.49 -4.90 -7.86
N MET A 871 38.55 -5.16 -9.17
CA MET A 871 39.80 -5.58 -9.82
C MET A 871 40.90 -4.52 -9.71
N TYR A 872 40.57 -3.22 -9.80
CA TYR A 872 41.55 -2.16 -9.53
C TYR A 872 42.04 -2.17 -8.08
N ARG A 873 41.15 -2.36 -7.09
CA ARG A 873 41.53 -2.49 -5.68
C ARG A 873 42.51 -3.65 -5.46
N GLU A 874 42.27 -4.78 -6.12
CA GLU A 874 43.08 -6.00 -5.97
C GLU A 874 44.42 -5.96 -6.71
N THR A 875 44.51 -5.24 -7.84
CA THR A 875 45.66 -5.33 -8.77
C THR A 875 46.42 -4.02 -8.97
N ARG A 876 45.78 -2.88 -8.67
CA ARG A 876 46.24 -1.51 -8.97
C ARG A 876 46.51 -1.21 -10.45
N LYS A 877 45.97 -2.04 -11.36
CA LYS A 877 46.11 -1.89 -12.81
C LYS A 877 45.29 -0.69 -13.35
N PRO A 878 45.91 0.40 -13.85
CA PRO A 878 45.20 1.65 -14.18
C PRO A 878 44.09 1.53 -15.23
N GLU A 879 44.18 0.55 -16.12
CA GLU A 879 43.17 0.29 -17.16
C GLU A 879 41.82 -0.06 -16.54
N TYR A 880 41.80 -0.81 -15.41
CA TYR A 880 40.56 -1.17 -14.72
C TYR A 880 39.90 0.05 -14.06
N LEU A 881 40.69 0.97 -13.49
CA LEU A 881 40.16 2.24 -12.99
C LEU A 881 39.55 3.07 -14.12
N THR A 882 40.23 3.13 -15.27
CA THR A 882 39.73 3.83 -16.46
C THR A 882 38.39 3.27 -16.92
N ARG A 883 38.23 1.94 -16.94
CA ARG A 883 36.96 1.29 -17.27
C ARG A 883 35.87 1.61 -16.24
N ALA A 884 36.18 1.54 -14.95
CA ALA A 884 35.23 1.85 -13.89
C ALA A 884 34.71 3.30 -14.02
N ILE A 885 35.59 4.27 -14.28
CA ILE A 885 35.20 5.67 -14.50
C ILE A 885 34.24 5.81 -15.69
N LYS A 886 34.53 5.18 -16.84
CA LYS A 886 33.63 5.24 -18.02
C LYS A 886 32.22 4.71 -17.72
N LEU A 887 32.12 3.62 -16.95
CA LEU A 887 30.82 3.07 -16.55
C LEU A 887 30.09 3.99 -15.56
N ALA A 888 30.81 4.58 -14.61
CA ALA A 888 30.24 5.57 -13.69
C ALA A 888 29.73 6.79 -14.45
N ASP A 889 30.50 7.31 -15.41
CA ASP A 889 30.11 8.44 -16.25
C ASP A 889 28.86 8.13 -17.06
N PHE A 890 28.76 6.92 -17.64
CA PHE A 890 27.56 6.46 -18.33
C PHE A 890 26.34 6.45 -17.39
N LEU A 891 26.47 5.83 -16.22
CA LEU A 891 25.38 5.66 -15.25
C LEU A 891 24.85 7.00 -14.71
N VAL A 892 25.77 7.90 -14.32
CA VAL A 892 25.46 9.17 -13.62
C VAL A 892 24.95 10.24 -14.59
N ASN A 893 25.44 10.24 -15.84
CA ASN A 893 25.10 11.25 -16.83
C ASN A 893 24.06 10.76 -17.87
N HIS A 894 23.49 9.57 -17.70
CA HIS A 894 22.51 9.05 -18.65
C HIS A 894 21.27 9.97 -18.71
N PRO A 895 20.79 10.38 -19.90
CA PRO A 895 19.64 11.28 -20.03
C PRO A 895 18.35 10.73 -19.42
N ASN A 896 18.23 9.40 -19.34
CA ASN A 896 17.07 8.73 -18.74
C ASN A 896 17.25 8.40 -17.24
N LEU A 897 18.32 8.85 -16.58
CA LEU A 897 18.46 8.71 -15.13
C LEU A 897 17.43 9.61 -14.43
N PRO A 898 16.50 9.06 -13.63
CA PRO A 898 15.47 9.85 -12.96
C PRO A 898 16.03 10.88 -11.96
N ALA A 899 15.19 11.84 -11.58
CA ALA A 899 15.57 12.91 -10.66
C ALA A 899 15.98 12.40 -9.26
N ASP A 900 15.39 11.29 -8.82
CA ASP A 900 15.69 10.62 -7.54
C ASP A 900 17.00 9.80 -7.56
N LYS A 901 17.66 9.73 -8.73
CA LYS A 901 18.92 9.00 -8.97
C LYS A 901 18.80 7.47 -8.79
N VAL A 902 17.59 6.93 -8.82
CA VAL A 902 17.34 5.49 -8.90
C VAL A 902 17.13 5.12 -10.36
N PRO A 903 18.04 4.36 -11.00
CA PRO A 903 17.88 4.03 -12.41
C PRO A 903 16.64 3.16 -12.63
N TYR A 904 15.97 3.36 -13.77
CA TYR A 904 15.03 2.37 -14.29
C TYR A 904 15.73 1.02 -14.47
N TRP A 905 14.96 -0.06 -14.62
CA TRP A 905 15.53 -1.39 -14.81
C TRP A 905 16.40 -1.52 -16.08
N ASP A 906 16.13 -0.67 -17.08
CA ASP A 906 16.91 -0.49 -18.31
C ASP A 906 16.99 1.02 -18.62
N TYR A 907 18.08 1.46 -19.24
CA TYR A 907 18.40 2.87 -19.45
C TYR A 907 17.82 3.43 -20.74
#